data_AF-A0A6B0XSB8-F1
#
_entry.id   AF-A0A6B0XSB8-F1
#
_cell.length_a   1.000
_cell.length_b   1.000
_cell.length_c   1.000
_cell.angle_alpha   90.00
_cell.angle_beta   90.00
_cell.angle_gamma   90.00
#
_symmetry.space_group_name_H-M   'P 1'
#
loop_
_entity.id
_entity.type
_entity.pdbx_description
1 polymer ?
#
loop_
_entity_poly.entity_id
_entity_poly.type
_entity_poly.pdbx_seq_one_letter_code
_entity_poly.pdbx_strand_id
1 'polypeptide(L)'
;MRPGFIFSRRKRHRVGRRVLAATLLAAATVQASASTAAESEAPATPRPNVVVVVADDVGFTDLGAYGSEIRTPHIDAIASRGVLFTSFHASPMCSPSRAMLLTGVDSHLTDVASLHVATPLRHRGRPGYRGELSTDVVTIASRLRAAGYRTYLSGKWNLGHGPTSLPSARGFDRTFALDATGADNFEKKPYLPIYGEPPWFADGEPTDLPADFYSSEHLVDKLVEFIDTDRVTDGERRPFFAYLAFQAVHLPVQAPREFIEGYEGVYDEGWDALRRERHRRAVEAGVFPPGAVPSTTPEQADWEALSPGEKAFAAKNMAVNAAMLEAMDHHFGRLVEYLGNEGLLENTVFVVLSDNGPEAGDPGQSGQFGRWAKRVGYRRDLETLGEKGSYGIIGPHFARAAAAPLAYYKFHGGEGGIRVPLIIAGPGVEARGIAPAFTFVTDLVPTILELTGAGDATPSGKHPIDGRSLAPALRDPSALVHPPHEAVGFETAGHRGVFKGDHKLVRVGAPVGDGRWRLFDLAEDPGETHDLAAAQPERFSEMLADYEAYAERVGVLEVPAFYSPTRQLAINYFYDRGKETFMKTRVWTGAGLAVVVLAAAVWLGLPRVLVGLGLHAHYEIPAIDLAGHRALIVTTSHDTLGDSGKTTGVWASEMTVPYYAFTDAGMTVDVASIQGGAIPVERQSVRWPVATPEDKRYLRDAEFRSRVENSLAIADVDGSAYDIVFLAGGWGAAYDLGQSEELGRKVSEAYARESVVGGVCHGPLGLLQAVTPAGDPLVRGRRVSAVSDKQIEELGITFTPMHPERDLRAAGALFESETRFRDMLASRVVVDGRLVTGQNQNSGAETAHRMMEVLLGSRPAYAEK
;
A
#
# COMPACT_ATOMS: atom_id res chain seq x y z
N MET A 1 29.31 -5.00 -44.84
CA MET A 1 29.66 -3.80 -45.64
C MET A 1 30.89 -3.14 -45.02
N ARG A 2 31.92 -2.92 -45.82
CA ARG A 2 33.18 -2.18 -45.55
C ARG A 2 33.17 -0.95 -46.50
N PRO A 3 34.13 0.01 -46.48
CA PRO A 3 35.17 0.35 -45.48
C PRO A 3 35.52 1.88 -45.39
N GLY A 4 36.55 2.22 -44.62
CA GLY A 4 37.50 3.33 -44.89
C GLY A 4 38.27 3.78 -43.63
N PHE A 5 39.40 3.16 -43.21
CA PHE A 5 40.82 3.37 -43.63
C PHE A 5 41.27 4.86 -43.56
N ILE A 6 42.42 5.26 -42.97
CA ILE A 6 43.81 4.96 -43.40
C ILE A 6 44.86 5.18 -42.27
N PHE A 7 45.96 4.42 -42.40
CA PHE A 7 47.19 4.21 -41.62
C PHE A 7 48.24 5.34 -41.49
N SER A 8 48.93 5.32 -40.34
CA SER A 8 50.39 5.31 -40.04
C SER A 8 51.43 6.03 -40.92
N ARG A 9 52.52 6.51 -40.28
CA ARG A 9 53.91 6.10 -40.62
C ARG A 9 54.95 6.38 -39.52
N ARG A 10 55.88 5.42 -39.39
CA ARG A 10 57.15 5.38 -38.61
C ARG A 10 58.20 6.34 -39.22
N LYS A 11 59.39 6.67 -38.67
CA LYS A 11 60.50 5.82 -38.16
C LYS A 11 61.69 6.72 -37.71
N ARG A 12 62.58 6.14 -36.89
CA ARG A 12 63.83 6.63 -36.27
C ARG A 12 64.93 7.13 -37.21
N HIS A 13 65.84 7.98 -36.70
CA HIS A 13 67.30 7.88 -36.94
C HIS A 13 68.12 8.25 -35.69
N ARG A 14 69.25 7.56 -35.53
CA ARG A 14 70.29 7.70 -34.49
C ARG A 14 71.52 8.46 -35.06
N VAL A 15 72.38 8.88 -34.13
CA VAL A 15 73.87 8.84 -34.13
C VAL A 15 74.55 10.22 -34.07
N GLY A 16 75.40 10.38 -33.05
CA GLY A 16 76.45 11.40 -32.95
C GLY A 16 77.10 11.35 -31.57
N ARG A 17 78.36 10.92 -31.50
CA ARG A 17 79.09 10.45 -30.30
C ARG A 17 80.44 11.17 -30.27
N ARG A 18 80.96 11.43 -29.05
CA ARG A 18 82.39 11.53 -28.64
C ARG A 18 82.98 12.93 -28.36
N VAL A 19 83.37 13.21 -27.09
CA VAL A 19 84.69 13.02 -26.39
C VAL A 19 85.57 14.27 -26.59
N LEU A 20 85.98 15.00 -25.54
CA LEU A 20 87.23 14.75 -24.81
C LEU A 20 87.28 15.45 -23.44
N ALA A 21 87.92 14.78 -22.49
CA ALA A 21 88.16 15.15 -21.10
C ALA A 21 89.59 15.71 -20.88
N ALA A 22 89.80 16.46 -19.79
CA ALA A 22 90.98 16.42 -18.90
C ALA A 22 90.91 17.54 -17.83
N THR A 23 90.63 17.23 -16.54
CA THR A 23 91.58 17.15 -15.37
C THR A 23 92.28 18.48 -15.01
N LEU A 24 92.26 19.04 -13.78
CA LEU A 24 92.59 18.48 -12.45
C LEU A 24 92.25 19.51 -11.33
N LEU A 25 92.06 18.97 -10.12
CA LEU A 25 92.07 19.54 -8.75
C LEU A 25 92.65 20.96 -8.52
N ALA A 26 91.96 21.78 -7.72
CA ALA A 26 92.42 22.16 -6.36
C ALA A 26 91.49 23.17 -5.64
N ALA A 27 91.26 22.90 -4.36
CA ALA A 27 91.14 23.82 -3.22
C ALA A 27 89.85 24.65 -2.97
N ALA A 28 89.21 24.26 -1.85
CA ALA A 28 88.81 25.12 -0.72
C ALA A 28 87.62 26.10 -0.88
N THR A 29 86.46 25.59 -0.47
CA THR A 29 85.53 26.20 0.53
C THR A 29 85.56 27.72 0.74
N VAL A 30 84.51 28.39 0.27
CA VAL A 30 83.83 29.46 1.02
C VAL A 30 82.35 29.13 1.04
N GLN A 31 81.89 28.70 2.21
CA GLN A 31 80.50 28.38 2.51
C GLN A 31 79.85 29.67 3.02
N ALA A 32 79.11 30.35 2.13
CA ALA A 32 78.20 31.41 2.53
C ALA A 32 76.82 30.78 2.77
N SER A 33 76.46 30.62 4.03
CA SER A 33 75.13 30.20 4.46
C SER A 33 74.09 31.22 4.03
N ALA A 34 73.35 30.94 2.96
CA ALA A 34 72.02 31.50 2.78
C ALA A 34 71.05 30.59 3.53
N SER A 35 70.69 31.01 4.75
CA SER A 35 69.55 30.47 5.49
C SER A 35 68.30 30.76 4.67
N THR A 36 67.80 29.75 3.96
CA THR A 36 66.40 29.72 3.53
C THR A 36 65.57 29.60 4.79
N ALA A 37 65.00 30.72 5.23
CA ALA A 37 63.88 30.70 6.14
C ALA A 37 62.80 29.83 5.49
N ALA A 38 62.56 28.66 6.05
CA ALA A 38 61.37 27.91 5.77
C ALA A 38 60.20 28.79 6.22
N GLU A 39 59.43 29.30 5.26
CA GLU A 39 58.07 29.75 5.54
C GLU A 39 57.35 28.54 6.15
N SER A 40 57.20 28.58 7.47
CA SER A 40 56.24 27.76 8.18
C SER A 40 54.87 28.10 7.59
N GLU A 41 54.37 27.28 6.67
CA GLU A 41 52.92 27.23 6.40
C GLU A 41 52.24 27.13 7.76
N ALA A 42 51.45 28.15 8.12
CA ALA A 42 50.55 28.02 9.25
C ALA A 42 49.70 26.77 9.00
N PRO A 43 49.56 25.87 9.98
CA PRO A 43 48.76 24.66 9.79
C PRO A 43 47.37 25.09 9.32
N ALA A 44 46.95 24.61 8.15
CA ALA A 44 45.62 24.87 7.62
C ALA A 44 44.60 24.50 8.70
N THR A 45 43.75 25.45 9.10
CA THR A 45 42.74 25.21 10.13
C THR A 45 41.90 24.01 9.70
N PRO A 46 41.83 22.94 10.51
CA PRO A 46 41.09 21.75 10.12
C PRO A 46 39.62 22.11 9.88
N ARG A 47 39.03 21.55 8.82
CA ARG A 47 37.61 21.73 8.52
C ARG A 47 36.78 21.19 9.70
N PRO A 48 35.78 21.94 10.19
CA PRO A 48 35.04 21.55 11.38
C PRO A 48 34.07 20.41 11.08
N ASN A 49 33.75 19.59 12.09
CA ASN A 49 32.52 18.82 12.08
C ASN A 49 31.33 19.75 12.33
N VAL A 50 30.15 19.35 11.90
CA VAL A 50 28.91 20.11 12.13
C VAL A 50 27.84 19.19 12.69
N VAL A 51 27.23 19.59 13.81
CA VAL A 51 26.07 18.91 14.41
C VAL A 51 24.92 19.91 14.44
N VAL A 52 23.91 19.67 13.61
CA VAL A 52 22.64 20.40 13.65
C VAL A 52 21.69 19.61 14.55
N VAL A 53 21.26 20.24 15.64
CA VAL A 53 20.34 19.69 16.63
C VAL A 53 19.00 20.38 16.50
N VAL A 54 17.98 19.64 16.06
CA VAL A 54 16.62 20.15 15.91
C VAL A 54 15.74 19.54 16.99
N ALA A 55 15.23 20.38 17.89
CA ALA A 55 14.11 20.05 18.74
C ALA A 55 12.79 20.32 17.99
N ASP A 56 11.75 19.54 18.28
CA ASP A 56 10.46 19.55 17.60
C ASP A 56 9.43 20.20 18.53
N ASP A 57 8.91 21.37 18.16
CA ASP A 57 7.94 22.16 18.93
C ASP A 57 8.44 22.76 20.27
N VAL A 58 9.74 23.01 20.43
CA VAL A 58 10.25 23.74 21.61
C VAL A 58 9.83 25.21 21.53
N GLY A 59 9.23 25.73 22.61
CA GLY A 59 8.85 27.13 22.71
C GLY A 59 10.05 28.07 22.86
N PHE A 60 9.87 29.33 22.46
CA PHE A 60 10.95 30.31 22.45
C PHE A 60 11.63 30.51 23.81
N THR A 61 10.89 30.38 24.92
CA THR A 61 11.43 30.54 26.27
C THR A 61 11.60 29.23 27.03
N ASP A 62 11.59 28.07 26.36
CA ASP A 62 11.69 26.74 27.01
C ASP A 62 13.12 26.34 27.40
N LEU A 63 14.14 26.97 26.84
CA LEU A 63 15.55 26.70 27.17
C LEU A 63 16.03 27.62 28.30
N GLY A 64 16.90 27.10 29.19
CA GLY A 64 17.48 27.87 30.29
C GLY A 64 18.18 29.15 29.82
N ALA A 65 18.95 29.06 28.73
CA ALA A 65 19.58 30.19 28.05
C ALA A 65 18.61 31.26 27.53
N TYR A 66 17.33 30.92 27.37
CA TYR A 66 16.24 31.84 26.98
C TYR A 66 15.33 32.24 28.16
N GLY A 67 15.70 31.93 29.40
CA GLY A 67 14.98 32.33 30.62
C GLY A 67 14.07 31.27 31.24
N SER A 68 14.18 30.00 30.83
CA SER A 68 13.36 28.89 31.34
C SER A 68 13.72 28.41 32.75
N GLU A 69 12.76 27.83 33.46
CA GLU A 69 13.00 26.98 34.64
C GLU A 69 13.33 25.53 34.29
N ILE A 70 13.06 25.10 33.05
CA ILE A 70 13.39 23.73 32.60
C ILE A 70 14.91 23.57 32.59
N ARG A 71 15.39 22.46 33.15
CA ARG A 71 16.82 22.15 33.24
C ARG A 71 17.35 21.69 31.88
N THR A 72 18.07 22.57 31.18
CA THR A 72 18.76 22.27 29.91
C THR A 72 20.27 22.55 29.99
N PRO A 73 21.00 21.98 30.98
CA PRO A 73 22.38 22.38 31.27
C PRO A 73 23.35 22.19 30.10
N HIS A 74 23.14 21.21 29.21
CA HIS A 74 24.07 20.97 28.10
C HIS A 74 23.88 21.97 26.97
N ILE A 75 22.63 22.27 26.60
CA ILE A 75 22.30 23.34 25.67
C ILE A 75 22.74 24.71 26.23
N ASP A 76 22.54 24.96 27.52
CA ASP A 76 22.98 26.20 28.18
C ASP A 76 24.50 26.35 28.15
N ALA A 77 25.24 25.24 28.37
CA ALA A 77 26.70 25.23 28.25
C ALA A 77 27.17 25.47 26.80
N ILE A 78 26.44 24.99 25.80
CA ILE A 78 26.70 25.31 24.38
C ILE A 78 26.43 26.79 24.10
N ALA A 79 25.31 27.33 24.59
CA ALA A 79 24.95 28.74 24.45
C ALA A 79 26.01 29.68 25.05
N SER A 80 26.53 29.35 26.23
CA SER A 80 27.57 30.14 26.91
C SER A 80 28.89 30.26 26.14
N ARG A 81 29.12 29.39 25.16
CA ARG A 81 30.33 29.34 24.33
C ARG A 81 30.11 29.87 22.91
N GLY A 82 28.94 30.40 22.59
CA GLY A 82 28.56 30.76 21.24
C GLY A 82 27.80 32.08 21.13
N VAL A 83 26.94 32.12 20.11
CA VAL A 83 26.03 33.22 19.82
C VAL A 83 24.60 32.71 19.94
N LEU A 84 23.80 33.42 20.72
CA LEU A 84 22.37 33.17 20.93
C LEU A 84 21.56 34.16 20.08
N PHE A 85 20.74 33.67 19.17
CA PHE A 85 19.92 34.51 18.30
C PHE A 85 18.56 34.73 18.94
N THR A 86 18.15 35.99 19.07
CA THR A 86 16.84 36.30 19.64
C THR A 86 15.81 36.57 18.57
N SER A 87 16.16 36.81 17.30
CA SER A 87 15.23 37.11 16.21
C SER A 87 15.39 36.14 15.03
N PHE A 88 15.48 34.84 15.33
CA PHE A 88 15.55 33.76 14.35
C PHE A 88 14.16 33.16 14.09
N HIS A 89 13.82 32.99 12.81
CA HIS A 89 12.49 32.57 12.39
C HIS A 89 12.52 31.30 11.53
N ALA A 90 11.56 30.43 11.76
CA ALA A 90 11.24 29.27 10.94
C ALA A 90 9.83 29.41 10.33
N SER A 91 9.30 28.34 9.73
CA SER A 91 7.87 28.27 9.37
C SER A 91 7.04 27.90 10.60
N PRO A 92 5.73 28.21 10.65
CA PRO A 92 4.87 27.76 11.74
C PRO A 92 4.55 26.25 11.73
N MET A 93 5.20 25.47 10.87
CA MET A 93 5.03 24.01 10.74
C MET A 93 6.37 23.31 10.51
N CYS A 94 6.47 22.07 10.99
CA CYS A 94 7.71 21.31 10.97
C CYS A 94 8.23 20.96 9.56
N SER A 95 7.40 20.42 8.64
CA SER A 95 7.87 20.03 7.31
C SER A 95 8.42 21.21 6.49
N PRO A 96 7.73 22.36 6.36
CA PRO A 96 8.28 23.51 5.65
C PRO A 96 9.58 24.03 6.27
N SER A 97 9.67 24.11 7.60
CA SER A 97 10.90 24.51 8.30
C SER A 97 12.07 23.59 7.99
N ARG A 98 11.86 22.27 8.07
CA ARG A 98 12.89 21.26 7.79
C ARG A 98 13.33 21.29 6.33
N ALA A 99 12.41 21.53 5.39
CA ALA A 99 12.73 21.69 3.98
C ALA A 99 13.63 22.90 3.74
N MET A 100 13.30 24.05 4.33
CA MET A 100 14.11 25.27 4.24
C MET A 100 15.47 25.11 4.95
N LEU A 101 15.49 24.53 6.15
CA LEU A 101 16.70 24.26 6.94
C LEU A 101 17.72 23.42 6.16
N LEU A 102 17.24 22.40 5.44
CA LEU A 102 18.10 21.46 4.76
C LEU A 102 18.50 21.92 3.36
N THR A 103 17.88 22.96 2.79
CA THR A 103 18.13 23.37 1.40
C THR A 103 18.57 24.83 1.25
N GLY A 104 18.20 25.69 2.20
CA GLY A 104 18.35 27.14 2.12
C GLY A 104 17.36 27.79 1.15
N VAL A 105 16.36 27.04 0.68
CA VAL A 105 15.39 27.44 -0.36
C VAL A 105 14.00 27.57 0.25
N ASP A 106 13.20 28.54 -0.19
CA ASP A 106 11.81 28.72 0.25
C ASP A 106 10.98 27.44 0.12
N SER A 107 10.17 27.17 1.15
CA SER A 107 9.37 25.96 1.27
C SER A 107 8.48 25.64 0.05
N HIS A 108 7.94 26.64 -0.65
CA HIS A 108 7.15 26.41 -1.87
C HIS A 108 8.01 25.92 -3.03
N LEU A 109 9.23 26.41 -3.18
CA LEU A 109 10.14 25.93 -4.23
C LEU A 109 10.69 24.53 -3.91
N THR A 110 10.55 24.08 -2.67
CA THR A 110 10.91 22.71 -2.24
C THR A 110 9.77 21.68 -2.42
N ASP A 111 8.58 22.10 -2.86
CA ASP A 111 7.32 21.32 -2.89
C ASP A 111 6.69 20.98 -1.51
N VAL A 112 7.18 21.62 -0.44
CA VAL A 112 6.77 21.38 0.95
C VAL A 112 6.27 22.69 1.60
N ALA A 113 5.36 23.40 0.95
CA ALA A 113 4.78 24.66 1.46
C ALA A 113 3.91 24.48 2.72
N SER A 114 3.47 23.26 3.02
CA SER A 114 2.66 22.94 4.20
C SER A 114 2.82 21.47 4.57
N LEU A 115 2.23 21.05 5.68
CA LEU A 115 2.11 19.64 6.03
C LEU A 115 1.29 18.90 4.96
N HIS A 116 1.86 17.84 4.39
CA HIS A 116 1.20 17.05 3.35
C HIS A 116 -0.17 16.51 3.82
N VAL A 117 -0.26 16.08 5.08
CA VAL A 117 -1.49 15.61 5.73
C VAL A 117 -2.55 16.70 5.88
N ALA A 118 -2.17 17.97 5.95
CA ALA A 118 -3.07 19.13 6.11
C ALA A 118 -3.20 19.97 4.84
N THR A 119 -2.66 19.49 3.70
CA THR A 119 -2.74 20.17 2.41
C THR A 119 -4.17 20.07 1.86
N PRO A 120 -4.80 21.20 1.46
CA PRO A 120 -6.11 21.18 0.81
C PRO A 120 -6.14 20.27 -0.43
N LEU A 121 -7.25 19.56 -0.63
CA LEU A 121 -7.39 18.60 -1.73
C LEU A 121 -7.12 19.21 -3.12
N ARG A 122 -7.44 20.49 -3.32
CA ARG A 122 -7.22 21.22 -4.59
C ARG A 122 -5.75 21.64 -4.82
N HIS A 123 -4.93 21.60 -3.78
CA HIS A 123 -3.50 21.93 -3.84
C HIS A 123 -2.64 20.68 -4.06
N ARG A 124 -3.09 19.50 -3.62
CA ARG A 124 -2.34 18.24 -3.73
C ARG A 124 -1.81 18.01 -5.16
N GLY A 125 -0.51 17.83 -5.30
CA GLY A 125 0.18 17.52 -6.56
C GLY A 125 0.42 18.74 -7.46
N ARG A 126 0.01 19.94 -7.06
CA ARG A 126 0.41 21.19 -7.72
C ARG A 126 1.86 21.54 -7.35
N PRO A 127 2.59 22.29 -8.19
CA PRO A 127 3.89 22.83 -7.81
C PRO A 127 3.80 23.56 -6.47
N GLY A 128 4.74 23.30 -5.56
CA GLY A 128 4.75 23.81 -4.19
C GLY A 128 4.03 22.96 -3.16
N TYR A 129 3.16 22.05 -3.60
CA TYR A 129 2.23 21.32 -2.73
C TYR A 129 2.20 19.82 -3.07
N ARG A 130 3.35 19.25 -3.48
CA ARG A 130 3.47 17.79 -3.67
C ARG A 130 3.55 17.06 -2.33
N GLY A 131 4.06 17.73 -1.28
CA GLY A 131 4.10 17.19 0.08
C GLY A 131 5.29 16.29 0.37
N GLU A 132 6.27 16.26 -0.53
CA GLU A 132 7.57 15.60 -0.37
C GLU A 132 8.66 16.50 -0.98
N LEU A 133 9.89 16.35 -0.49
CA LEU A 133 11.00 17.20 -0.90
C LEU A 133 11.32 17.02 -2.39
N SER A 134 11.16 18.07 -3.17
CA SER A 134 11.43 18.07 -4.62
C SER A 134 12.86 17.66 -4.95
N THR A 135 13.07 17.02 -6.10
CA THR A 135 14.42 16.80 -6.65
C THR A 135 15.04 18.07 -7.22
N ASP A 136 14.29 19.17 -7.34
CA ASP A 136 14.76 20.45 -7.89
C ASP A 136 15.54 21.30 -6.88
N VAL A 137 15.67 20.82 -5.63
CA VAL A 137 16.47 21.42 -4.57
C VAL A 137 17.61 20.49 -4.12
N VAL A 138 18.72 21.09 -3.70
CA VAL A 138 19.92 20.37 -3.25
C VAL A 138 20.06 20.54 -1.75
N THR A 139 20.17 19.42 -1.03
CA THR A 139 20.32 19.45 0.42
C THR A 139 21.73 19.84 0.85
N ILE A 140 21.88 20.41 2.04
CA ILE A 140 23.18 20.67 2.69
C ILE A 140 23.99 19.38 2.83
N ALA A 141 23.35 18.25 3.14
CA ALA A 141 24.00 16.95 3.18
C ALA A 141 24.62 16.60 1.82
N SER A 142 23.87 16.74 0.72
CA SER A 142 24.41 16.51 -0.63
C SER A 142 25.59 17.41 -0.97
N ARG A 143 25.53 18.69 -0.56
CA ARG A 143 26.61 19.67 -0.78
C ARG A 143 27.86 19.31 0.02
N LEU A 144 27.72 18.99 1.30
CA LEU A 144 28.84 18.63 2.18
C LEU A 144 29.43 17.27 1.81
N ARG A 145 28.61 16.30 1.43
CA ARG A 145 29.05 15.01 0.88
C ARG A 145 29.90 15.21 -0.37
N ALA A 146 29.48 16.09 -1.29
CA ALA A 146 30.29 16.44 -2.45
C ALA A 146 31.61 17.16 -2.09
N ALA A 147 31.65 17.86 -0.95
CA ALA A 147 32.86 18.45 -0.37
C ALA A 147 33.70 17.46 0.47
N GLY A 148 33.33 16.16 0.51
CA GLY A 148 34.08 15.11 1.18
C GLY A 148 33.77 14.92 2.67
N TYR A 149 32.64 15.45 3.15
CA TYR A 149 32.13 15.14 4.49
C TYR A 149 31.43 13.79 4.50
N ARG A 150 31.49 13.12 5.64
CA ARG A 150 30.56 12.03 5.98
C ARG A 150 29.24 12.64 6.47
N THR A 151 28.12 12.05 6.13
CA THR A 151 26.80 12.69 6.37
C THR A 151 25.84 11.75 7.09
N TYR A 152 25.31 12.20 8.22
CA TYR A 152 24.50 11.39 9.13
C TYR A 152 23.16 12.04 9.41
N LEU A 153 22.10 11.23 9.43
CA LEU A 153 20.80 11.64 9.93
C LEU A 153 20.33 10.66 11.00
N SER A 154 19.95 11.19 12.16
CA SER A 154 19.24 10.41 13.19
C SER A 154 18.02 11.21 13.66
N GLY A 155 16.82 10.71 13.38
CA GLY A 155 15.57 11.28 13.88
C GLY A 155 14.52 11.62 12.84
N LYS A 156 13.70 12.62 13.14
CA LYS A 156 12.53 13.01 12.33
C LYS A 156 12.94 13.65 11.01
N TRP A 157 12.53 13.03 9.91
CA TRP A 157 12.70 13.52 8.54
C TRP A 157 11.50 14.39 8.11
N ASN A 158 10.32 13.77 7.98
CA ASN A 158 9.04 14.42 7.65
C ASN A 158 9.06 15.23 6.34
N LEU A 159 9.74 14.69 5.33
CA LEU A 159 9.96 15.30 4.01
C LEU A 159 9.74 14.29 2.86
N GLY A 160 9.19 13.11 3.15
CA GLY A 160 8.79 12.09 2.19
C GLY A 160 9.59 10.80 2.29
N HIS A 161 8.92 9.69 1.99
CA HIS A 161 9.45 8.33 2.03
C HIS A 161 9.43 7.64 0.66
N GLY A 162 9.39 8.41 -0.42
CA GLY A 162 9.54 7.92 -1.78
C GLY A 162 11.00 7.58 -2.12
N PRO A 163 11.25 6.85 -3.22
CA PRO A 163 12.61 6.45 -3.63
C PRO A 163 13.58 7.62 -3.82
N THR A 164 13.06 8.82 -4.06
CA THR A 164 13.83 10.05 -4.28
C THR A 164 13.71 11.07 -3.15
N SER A 165 12.90 10.81 -2.12
CA SER A 165 12.63 11.76 -1.02
C SER A 165 13.16 11.28 0.34
N LEU A 166 13.47 10.00 0.51
CA LEU A 166 14.14 9.48 1.72
C LEU A 166 15.52 10.11 1.95
N PRO A 167 15.98 10.27 3.21
CA PRO A 167 17.28 10.86 3.52
C PRO A 167 18.48 10.22 2.80
N SER A 168 18.47 8.89 2.63
CA SER A 168 19.52 8.14 1.94
C SER A 168 19.63 8.52 0.45
N ALA A 169 18.54 8.95 -0.17
CA ALA A 169 18.53 9.51 -1.53
C ALA A 169 18.90 11.01 -1.56
N ARG A 170 18.95 11.67 -0.40
CA ARG A 170 19.16 13.12 -0.24
C ARG A 170 20.51 13.47 0.36
N GLY A 171 21.51 12.62 0.11
CA GLY A 171 22.90 12.91 0.37
C GLY A 171 23.36 12.62 1.78
N PHE A 172 22.59 11.86 2.57
CA PHE A 172 23.04 11.27 3.83
C PHE A 172 23.59 9.86 3.59
N ASP A 173 24.79 9.58 4.11
CA ASP A 173 25.48 8.29 3.98
C ASP A 173 24.93 7.24 4.95
N ARG A 174 24.61 7.64 6.19
CA ARG A 174 23.97 6.80 7.22
C ARG A 174 22.73 7.47 7.79
N THR A 175 21.64 6.71 7.94
CA THR A 175 20.33 7.24 8.29
C THR A 175 19.58 6.32 9.24
N PHE A 176 19.00 6.90 10.29
CA PHE A 176 17.94 6.31 11.08
C PHE A 176 16.81 7.34 11.17
N ALA A 177 15.74 7.13 10.38
CA ALA A 177 14.80 8.19 10.04
C ALA A 177 13.36 7.82 10.36
N LEU A 178 12.63 8.74 10.98
CA LEU A 178 11.17 8.72 11.06
C LEU A 178 10.60 9.66 9.99
N ASP A 179 9.96 9.13 8.94
CA ASP A 179 9.25 9.97 7.96
C ASP A 179 7.76 10.12 8.31
N ALA A 180 7.51 10.78 9.43
CA ALA A 180 6.17 11.08 9.89
C ALA A 180 6.11 12.48 10.50
N THR A 181 4.89 13.00 10.65
CA THR A 181 4.66 14.25 11.39
C THR A 181 4.96 14.12 12.89
N GLY A 182 5.15 12.92 13.41
CA GLY A 182 5.46 12.57 14.81
C GLY A 182 5.19 11.07 15.03
N ALA A 183 5.51 10.51 16.20
CA ALA A 183 5.16 9.15 16.62
C ALA A 183 5.16 9.05 18.17
N ASP A 184 4.81 7.89 18.72
CA ASP A 184 5.04 7.59 20.14
C ASP A 184 6.55 7.58 20.46
N ASN A 185 6.93 8.01 21.66
CA ASN A 185 8.34 8.12 22.07
C ASN A 185 8.91 6.82 22.64
N PHE A 186 8.09 5.81 22.92
CA PHE A 186 8.48 4.53 23.52
C PHE A 186 8.22 3.31 22.63
N GLU A 187 7.36 3.43 21.62
CA GLU A 187 6.89 2.32 20.80
C GLU A 187 6.71 2.72 19.33
N LYS A 188 6.76 1.74 18.43
CA LYS A 188 6.43 1.94 17.00
C LYS A 188 4.91 2.09 16.82
N LYS A 189 4.35 3.19 17.31
CA LYS A 189 2.91 3.40 17.44
C LYS A 189 2.49 4.77 16.89
N PRO A 190 1.38 4.85 16.13
CA PRO A 190 0.89 6.12 15.63
C PRO A 190 0.40 7.01 16.77
N TYR A 191 0.61 8.32 16.66
CA TYR A 191 0.10 9.30 17.64
C TYR A 191 -1.19 10.01 17.18
N LEU A 192 -1.53 9.89 15.89
CA LEU A 192 -2.77 10.38 15.30
C LEU A 192 -3.31 9.33 14.32
N PRO A 193 -4.63 9.34 14.02
CA PRO A 193 -5.25 8.42 13.06
C PRO A 193 -4.91 8.75 11.59
N ILE A 194 -3.70 9.21 11.29
CA ILE A 194 -3.30 9.69 9.96
C ILE A 194 -2.48 8.66 9.15
N TYR A 195 -1.93 7.65 9.82
CA TYR A 195 -1.27 6.49 9.21
C TYR A 195 -1.46 5.26 10.11
N GLY A 196 -1.25 4.05 9.56
CA GLY A 196 -1.44 2.80 10.30
C GLY A 196 -0.34 2.52 11.31
N GLU A 197 0.91 2.64 10.86
CA GLU A 197 2.13 2.44 11.66
C GLU A 197 3.13 3.54 11.27
N PRO A 198 3.91 4.10 12.22
CA PRO A 198 4.91 5.10 11.90
C PRO A 198 6.02 4.53 11.00
N PRO A 199 6.32 5.14 9.86
CA PRO A 199 7.33 4.66 8.92
C PRO A 199 8.75 5.04 9.40
N TRP A 200 9.40 4.07 10.04
CA TRP A 200 10.81 4.13 10.40
C TRP A 200 11.67 3.47 9.34
N PHE A 201 12.81 4.09 9.01
CA PHE A 201 13.78 3.59 8.04
C PHE A 201 15.19 3.59 8.62
N ALA A 202 15.98 2.57 8.29
CA ALA A 202 17.42 2.54 8.48
C ALA A 202 18.11 2.37 7.12
N ASP A 203 18.96 3.32 6.76
CA ASP A 203 19.71 3.32 5.49
C ASP A 203 18.84 3.13 4.24
N GLY A 204 17.61 3.67 4.27
CA GLY A 204 16.62 3.62 3.18
C GLY A 204 15.66 2.44 3.24
N GLU A 205 15.89 1.47 4.12
CA GLU A 205 15.04 0.28 4.27
C GLU A 205 14.12 0.41 5.49
N PRO A 206 12.85 -0.04 5.43
CA PRO A 206 11.97 -0.07 6.59
C PRO A 206 12.60 -0.83 7.76
N THR A 207 12.48 -0.29 8.97
CA THR A 207 13.06 -0.88 10.19
C THR A 207 12.07 -0.92 11.34
N ASP A 208 12.34 -1.77 12.32
CA ASP A 208 11.63 -1.85 13.60
C ASP A 208 12.41 -1.16 14.72
N LEU A 209 11.73 -0.94 15.84
CA LEU A 209 12.30 -0.33 17.05
C LEU A 209 12.61 -1.41 18.09
N PRO A 210 13.68 -1.25 18.90
CA PRO A 210 13.96 -2.16 20.01
C PRO A 210 12.89 -2.09 21.10
N ALA A 211 12.80 -3.11 21.95
CA ALA A 211 11.73 -3.24 22.94
C ALA A 211 11.79 -2.16 24.06
N ASP A 212 13.00 -1.71 24.36
CA ASP A 212 13.38 -0.69 25.33
C ASP A 212 13.59 0.70 24.69
N PHE A 213 13.07 0.92 23.48
CA PHE A 213 13.16 2.20 22.79
C PHE A 213 12.63 3.37 23.65
N TYR A 214 13.44 4.41 23.78
CA TYR A 214 13.02 5.77 24.06
C TYR A 214 13.64 6.70 23.00
N SER A 215 12.84 7.59 22.41
CA SER A 215 13.22 8.33 21.22
C SER A 215 14.51 9.12 21.40
N SER A 216 14.58 10.04 22.36
CA SER A 216 15.74 10.91 22.56
C SER A 216 17.03 10.13 22.85
N GLU A 217 16.93 9.02 23.58
CA GLU A 217 18.05 8.15 23.87
C GLU A 217 18.57 7.46 22.60
N HIS A 218 17.67 6.74 21.91
CA HIS A 218 18.04 5.90 20.78
C HIS A 218 18.53 6.71 19.58
N LEU A 219 17.99 7.92 19.37
CA LEU A 219 18.44 8.81 18.32
C LEU A 219 19.91 9.24 18.53
N VAL A 220 20.31 9.50 19.77
CA VAL A 220 21.71 9.79 20.11
C VAL A 220 22.58 8.55 19.95
N ASP A 221 22.13 7.39 20.44
CA ASP A 221 22.87 6.12 20.30
C ASP A 221 23.19 5.81 18.84
N LYS A 222 22.21 5.98 17.95
CA LYS A 222 22.39 5.78 16.50
C LYS A 222 23.40 6.75 15.91
N LEU A 223 23.37 8.01 16.31
CA LEU A 223 24.33 8.98 15.80
C LEU A 223 25.76 8.67 16.29
N VAL A 224 25.91 8.29 17.56
CA VAL A 224 27.20 7.84 18.11
C VAL A 224 27.69 6.59 17.36
N GLU A 225 26.82 5.61 17.12
CA GLU A 225 27.13 4.41 16.32
C GLU A 225 27.65 4.75 14.92
N PHE A 226 27.00 5.71 14.23
CA PHE A 226 27.42 6.16 12.89
C PHE A 226 28.79 6.82 12.91
N ILE A 227 29.02 7.73 13.87
CA ILE A 227 30.30 8.43 14.00
C ILE A 227 31.42 7.42 14.35
N ASP A 228 31.14 6.47 15.23
CA ASP A 228 32.12 5.48 15.68
C ASP A 228 32.52 4.51 14.55
N THR A 229 31.53 3.92 13.89
CA THR A 229 31.74 2.91 12.83
C THR A 229 32.56 3.47 11.67
N ASP A 230 32.20 4.66 11.20
CA ASP A 230 32.84 5.27 10.03
C ASP A 230 34.21 5.90 10.36
N ARG A 231 34.55 6.10 11.63
CA ARG A 231 35.90 6.55 12.03
C ARG A 231 36.92 5.43 11.90
N VAL A 232 36.52 4.18 12.12
CA VAL A 232 37.41 3.01 12.08
C VAL A 232 37.76 2.60 10.65
N THR A 233 36.88 2.85 9.68
CA THR A 233 37.08 2.40 8.29
C THR A 233 38.06 3.23 7.47
N ASP A 234 38.34 4.49 7.85
CA ASP A 234 38.86 5.46 6.88
C ASP A 234 40.34 5.81 6.99
N GLY A 235 41.02 5.58 8.12
CA GLY A 235 42.45 5.93 8.31
C GLY A 235 42.80 7.44 8.19
N GLU A 236 41.93 8.25 7.58
CA GLU A 236 41.98 9.70 7.40
C GLU A 236 40.88 10.36 8.22
N ARG A 237 41.22 11.45 8.94
CA ARG A 237 40.26 12.23 9.73
C ARG A 237 39.37 13.10 8.82
N ARG A 238 38.39 12.49 8.14
CA ARG A 238 37.35 13.22 7.38
C ARG A 238 36.36 13.90 8.34
N PRO A 239 35.95 15.16 8.12
CA PRO A 239 34.91 15.77 8.95
C PRO A 239 33.54 15.13 8.69
N PHE A 240 32.60 15.33 9.60
CA PHE A 240 31.22 14.87 9.43
C PHE A 240 30.20 16.00 9.57
N PHE A 241 29.06 15.82 8.91
CA PHE A 241 27.84 16.60 9.10
C PHE A 241 26.77 15.67 9.68
N ALA A 242 26.28 15.99 10.87
CA ALA A 242 25.24 15.25 11.56
C ALA A 242 23.98 16.10 11.70
N TYR A 243 22.86 15.55 11.26
CA TYR A 243 21.53 16.10 11.49
C TYR A 243 20.81 15.25 12.53
N LEU A 244 20.78 15.74 13.78
CA LEU A 244 20.13 15.11 14.92
C LEU A 244 18.78 15.79 15.14
N ALA A 245 17.71 15.13 14.68
CA ALA A 245 16.37 15.69 14.65
C ALA A 245 15.47 14.99 15.65
N PHE A 246 15.41 15.48 16.87
CA PHE A 246 14.60 14.88 17.93
C PHE A 246 13.11 14.89 17.59
N GLN A 247 12.37 13.98 18.22
CA GLN A 247 10.91 14.06 18.34
C GLN A 247 10.49 14.92 19.53
N ALA A 248 11.37 15.09 20.52
CA ALA A 248 11.08 15.93 21.69
C ALA A 248 11.00 17.41 21.30
N VAL A 249 10.00 18.16 21.76
CA VAL A 249 8.94 17.82 22.74
C VAL A 249 7.55 17.58 22.11
N HIS A 250 7.50 17.22 20.82
CA HIS A 250 6.25 17.00 20.08
C HIS A 250 5.34 15.96 20.76
N LEU A 251 4.02 16.18 20.63
CA LEU A 251 3.03 15.25 21.17
C LEU A 251 3.12 13.85 20.51
N PRO A 252 2.80 12.75 21.22
CA PRO A 252 2.34 12.71 22.60
C PRO A 252 3.49 13.04 23.56
N VAL A 253 3.21 13.96 24.48
CA VAL A 253 4.22 14.43 25.42
C VAL A 253 4.47 13.30 26.41
N GLN A 254 5.68 12.76 26.39
CA GLN A 254 6.06 11.51 27.04
C GLN A 254 7.54 11.59 27.48
N ALA A 255 7.84 11.14 28.70
CA ALA A 255 9.19 11.13 29.24
C ALA A 255 9.39 9.96 30.20
N PRO A 256 10.63 9.49 30.41
CA PRO A 256 10.94 8.52 31.46
C PRO A 256 10.60 9.11 32.83
N ARG A 257 10.11 8.24 33.72
CA ARG A 257 9.52 8.63 35.00
C ARG A 257 10.50 9.42 35.87
N GLU A 258 11.76 9.04 35.87
CA GLU A 258 12.84 9.67 36.62
C GLU A 258 13.03 11.16 36.28
N PHE A 259 12.72 11.59 35.06
CA PHE A 259 12.74 13.01 34.69
C PHE A 259 11.45 13.72 35.12
N ILE A 260 10.30 13.04 35.08
CA ILE A 260 9.00 13.60 35.46
C ILE A 260 8.96 13.94 36.95
N GLU A 261 9.52 13.08 37.79
CA GLU A 261 9.54 13.25 39.26
C GLU A 261 10.20 14.58 39.67
N GLY A 262 11.17 15.07 38.89
CA GLY A 262 11.86 16.34 39.14
C GLY A 262 11.06 17.61 38.85
N TYR A 263 9.81 17.49 38.34
CA TYR A 263 8.92 18.61 38.02
C TYR A 263 7.56 18.53 38.74
N GLU A 264 7.39 17.61 39.70
CA GLU A 264 6.15 17.54 40.48
C GLU A 264 5.94 18.84 41.28
N GLY A 265 4.74 19.42 41.16
CA GLY A 265 4.35 20.66 41.82
C GLY A 265 4.90 21.96 41.19
N VAL A 266 5.81 21.89 40.21
CA VAL A 266 6.42 23.09 39.59
C VAL A 266 5.40 23.96 38.88
N TYR A 267 4.34 23.36 38.34
CA TYR A 267 3.36 24.02 37.47
C TYR A 267 1.98 24.22 38.13
N ASP A 268 1.88 24.06 39.46
CA ASP A 268 0.61 24.12 40.19
C ASP A 268 0.00 25.54 40.24
N GLU A 269 0.83 26.57 40.07
CA GLU A 269 0.39 27.97 39.97
C GLU A 269 -0.24 28.32 38.61
N GLY A 270 -0.13 27.42 37.64
CA GLY A 270 -0.81 27.54 36.34
C GLY A 270 -0.07 28.33 35.26
N TRP A 271 -0.66 28.32 34.06
CA TRP A 271 -0.06 28.88 32.85
C TRP A 271 0.18 30.40 32.90
N ASP A 272 -0.66 31.16 33.62
CA ASP A 272 -0.48 32.62 33.71
C ASP A 272 0.69 32.99 34.61
N ALA A 273 0.91 32.23 35.69
CA ALA A 273 2.08 32.39 36.56
C ALA A 273 3.36 32.04 35.80
N LEU A 274 3.39 30.88 35.13
CA LEU A 274 4.51 30.46 34.30
C LEU A 274 4.82 31.50 33.22
N ARG A 275 3.79 31.98 32.51
CA ARG A 275 3.95 32.99 31.45
C ARG A 275 4.56 34.29 31.94
N ARG A 276 4.13 34.81 33.09
CA ARG A 276 4.71 36.02 33.70
C ARG A 276 6.17 35.80 34.09
N GLU A 277 6.46 34.64 34.66
CA GLU A 277 7.81 34.31 35.12
C GLU A 277 8.79 34.12 33.95
N ARG A 278 8.40 33.36 32.92
CA ARG A 278 9.17 33.21 31.67
C ARG A 278 9.47 34.56 31.03
N HIS A 279 8.46 35.43 30.93
CA HIS A 279 8.66 36.77 30.40
C HIS A 279 9.66 37.59 31.22
N ARG A 280 9.50 37.62 32.54
CA ARG A 280 10.42 38.33 33.46
C ARG A 280 11.85 37.84 33.30
N ARG A 281 12.06 36.52 33.33
CA ARG A 281 13.40 35.91 33.21
C ARG A 281 14.02 36.10 31.83
N ALA A 282 13.23 36.05 30.76
CA ALA A 282 13.72 36.32 29.40
C ALA A 282 14.17 37.78 29.23
N VAL A 283 13.45 38.75 29.83
CA VAL A 283 13.89 40.16 29.89
C VAL A 283 15.19 40.29 30.70
N GLU A 284 15.29 39.64 31.85
CA GLU A 284 16.51 39.64 32.68
C GLU A 284 17.72 39.01 31.97
N ALA A 285 17.47 38.00 31.13
CA ALA A 285 18.48 37.36 30.30
C ALA A 285 18.87 38.20 29.06
N GLY A 286 18.22 39.33 28.81
CA GLY A 286 18.47 40.18 27.64
C GLY A 286 17.91 39.62 26.33
N VAL A 287 17.04 38.61 26.40
CA VAL A 287 16.39 37.98 25.23
C VAL A 287 15.35 38.94 24.61
N PHE A 288 14.68 39.72 25.45
CA PHE A 288 13.69 40.72 25.06
C PHE A 288 14.03 42.10 25.63
N PRO A 289 13.59 43.19 24.97
CA PRO A 289 13.75 44.53 25.52
C PRO A 289 12.94 44.70 26.82
N PRO A 290 13.37 45.55 27.77
CA PRO A 290 12.67 45.76 29.04
C PRO A 290 11.21 46.21 28.91
N GLY A 291 10.85 46.83 27.78
CA GLY A 291 9.50 47.30 27.48
C GLY A 291 8.60 46.30 26.74
N ALA A 292 9.07 45.07 26.49
CA ALA A 292 8.31 44.07 25.74
C ALA A 292 6.95 43.80 26.40
N VAL A 293 5.87 43.94 25.62
CA VAL A 293 4.50 43.72 26.11
C VAL A 293 4.05 42.31 25.73
N PRO A 294 3.58 41.48 26.69
CA PRO A 294 3.04 40.16 26.39
C PRO A 294 1.78 40.22 25.52
N SER A 295 1.72 39.38 24.50
CA SER A 295 0.58 39.29 23.57
C SER A 295 -0.77 39.03 24.26
N THR A 296 -1.85 39.61 23.73
CA THR A 296 -3.22 39.53 24.28
C THR A 296 -4.13 38.55 23.53
N THR A 297 -3.57 37.55 22.83
CA THR A 297 -4.33 36.61 21.98
C THR A 297 -5.61 36.04 22.65
N PRO A 298 -6.70 35.82 21.87
CA PRO A 298 -8.06 35.69 22.43
C PRO A 298 -8.38 34.40 23.19
N GLU A 299 -7.57 33.34 23.09
CA GLU A 299 -7.83 32.05 23.76
C GLU A 299 -7.34 32.06 25.21
N GLN A 300 -8.24 32.34 26.16
CA GLN A 300 -7.92 32.39 27.58
C GLN A 300 -9.00 31.70 28.40
N ALA A 301 -8.76 30.43 28.75
CA ALA A 301 -9.42 29.85 29.91
C ALA A 301 -8.80 30.47 31.16
N ASP A 302 -9.62 30.74 32.17
CA ASP A 302 -9.13 31.19 33.47
C ASP A 302 -8.65 29.97 34.26
N TRP A 303 -7.37 29.95 34.68
CA TRP A 303 -6.82 28.88 35.51
C TRP A 303 -7.65 28.70 36.78
N GLU A 304 -8.11 29.80 37.38
CA GLU A 304 -8.86 29.76 38.62
C GLU A 304 -10.29 29.22 38.47
N ALA A 305 -10.80 29.15 37.24
CA ALA A 305 -12.09 28.54 36.93
C ALA A 305 -12.02 27.00 36.80
N LEU A 306 -10.82 26.40 36.72
CA LEU A 306 -10.66 24.95 36.62
C LEU A 306 -10.92 24.23 37.95
N SER A 307 -11.50 23.03 37.87
CA SER A 307 -11.58 22.12 39.01
C SER A 307 -10.20 21.63 39.45
N PRO A 308 -10.03 21.16 40.70
CA PRO A 308 -8.74 20.64 41.17
C PRO A 308 -8.16 19.52 40.30
N GLY A 309 -9.01 18.64 39.75
CA GLY A 309 -8.57 17.56 38.86
C GLY A 309 -8.10 18.07 37.50
N GLU A 310 -8.75 19.10 36.94
CA GLU A 310 -8.33 19.73 35.68
C GLU A 310 -7.00 20.48 35.86
N LYS A 311 -6.83 21.21 36.98
CA LYS A 311 -5.56 21.86 37.33
C LYS A 311 -4.42 20.84 37.44
N ALA A 312 -4.63 19.76 38.20
CA ALA A 312 -3.63 18.71 38.36
C ALA A 312 -3.26 18.03 37.03
N PHE A 313 -4.26 17.77 36.18
CA PHE A 313 -4.02 17.18 34.86
C PHE A 313 -3.23 18.13 33.94
N ALA A 314 -3.59 19.42 33.90
CA ALA A 314 -2.87 20.41 33.10
C ALA A 314 -1.42 20.60 33.60
N ALA A 315 -1.23 20.76 34.92
CA ALA A 315 0.09 20.90 35.53
C ALA A 315 0.98 19.66 35.27
N LYS A 316 0.43 18.44 35.41
CA LYS A 316 1.18 17.20 35.12
C LYS A 316 1.60 17.13 33.65
N ASN A 317 0.77 17.54 32.69
CA ASN A 317 1.20 17.58 31.29
C ASN A 317 2.38 18.54 31.07
N MET A 318 2.37 19.72 31.68
CA MET A 318 3.49 20.65 31.58
C MET A 318 4.76 20.11 32.27
N ALA A 319 4.60 19.41 33.41
CA ALA A 319 5.70 18.70 34.07
C ALA A 319 6.33 17.64 33.17
N VAL A 320 5.50 16.87 32.45
CA VAL A 320 5.98 15.88 31.48
C VAL A 320 6.66 16.55 30.29
N ASN A 321 6.17 17.70 29.80
CA ASN A 321 6.83 18.46 28.74
C ASN A 321 8.22 18.93 29.13
N ALA A 322 8.36 19.48 30.34
CA ALA A 322 9.64 19.88 30.90
C ALA A 322 10.59 18.69 31.08
N ALA A 323 10.08 17.57 31.58
CA ALA A 323 10.83 16.33 31.71
C ALA A 323 11.29 15.76 30.36
N MET A 324 10.44 15.86 29.33
CA MET A 324 10.77 15.42 27.98
C MET A 324 11.90 16.25 27.37
N LEU A 325 11.89 17.57 27.61
CA LEU A 325 12.97 18.47 27.19
C LEU A 325 14.26 18.22 27.97
N GLU A 326 14.19 18.02 29.29
CA GLU A 326 15.37 17.67 30.11
C GLU A 326 15.95 16.31 29.69
N ALA A 327 15.12 15.31 29.41
CA ALA A 327 15.57 14.02 28.90
C ALA A 327 16.27 14.15 27.53
N MET A 328 15.74 15.02 26.65
CA MET A 328 16.40 15.35 25.38
C MET A 328 17.76 16.00 25.60
N ASP A 329 17.85 17.02 26.47
CA ASP A 329 19.10 17.69 26.81
C ASP A 329 20.12 16.73 27.45
N HIS A 330 19.66 15.85 28.33
CA HIS A 330 20.49 14.81 28.96
C HIS A 330 21.14 13.91 27.91
N HIS A 331 20.36 13.38 26.96
CA HIS A 331 20.91 12.52 25.91
C HIS A 331 21.76 13.31 24.90
N PHE A 332 21.40 14.55 24.59
CA PHE A 332 22.30 15.44 23.85
C PHE A 332 23.65 15.62 24.57
N GLY A 333 23.63 15.74 25.90
CA GLY A 333 24.82 15.72 26.75
C GLY A 333 25.70 14.49 26.55
N ARG A 334 25.11 13.29 26.40
CA ARG A 334 25.85 12.05 26.09
C ARG A 334 26.60 12.14 24.76
N LEU A 335 26.01 12.78 23.74
CA LEU A 335 26.71 13.04 22.47
C LEU A 335 27.88 14.00 22.67
N VAL A 336 27.67 15.10 23.38
CA VAL A 336 28.71 16.10 23.69
C VAL A 336 29.88 15.44 24.45
N GLU A 337 29.57 14.61 25.45
CA GLU A 337 30.55 13.86 26.22
C GLU A 337 31.32 12.87 25.33
N TYR A 338 30.63 12.09 24.49
CA TYR A 338 31.27 11.19 23.52
C TYR A 338 32.25 11.96 22.61
N LEU A 339 31.81 13.08 22.03
CA LEU A 339 32.67 13.91 21.19
C LEU A 339 33.88 14.47 21.96
N GLY A 340 33.72 14.76 23.26
CA GLY A 340 34.81 15.17 24.15
C GLY A 340 35.84 14.06 24.36
N ASN A 341 35.37 12.87 24.74
CA ASN A 341 36.21 11.69 24.97
C ASN A 341 36.99 11.28 23.72
N GLU A 342 36.40 11.49 22.54
CA GLU A 342 37.00 11.17 21.25
C GLU A 342 37.86 12.30 20.66
N GLY A 343 38.01 13.43 21.38
CA GLY A 343 38.80 14.58 20.94
C GLY A 343 38.23 15.28 19.70
N LEU A 344 36.93 15.18 19.47
CA LEU A 344 36.19 15.78 18.35
C LEU A 344 35.50 17.08 18.72
N LEU A 345 35.21 17.29 20.02
CA LEU A 345 34.36 18.39 20.50
C LEU A 345 34.88 19.77 20.09
N GLU A 346 36.16 20.05 20.30
CA GLU A 346 36.77 21.37 20.01
C GLU A 346 36.77 21.73 18.52
N ASN A 347 36.64 20.74 17.63
CA ASN A 347 36.52 20.93 16.19
C ASN A 347 35.09 20.72 15.68
N THR A 348 34.07 20.83 16.54
CA THR A 348 32.66 20.63 16.17
C THR A 348 31.86 21.90 16.36
N VAL A 349 31.21 22.35 15.28
CA VAL A 349 30.20 23.42 15.32
C VAL A 349 28.85 22.80 15.65
N PHE A 350 28.21 23.31 16.69
CA PHE A 350 26.81 23.01 17.03
C PHE A 350 25.89 24.11 16.52
N VAL A 351 24.78 23.69 15.92
CA VAL A 351 23.65 24.55 15.55
C VAL A 351 22.41 23.97 16.23
N VAL A 352 21.97 24.56 17.33
CA VAL A 352 20.83 24.07 18.14
C VAL A 352 19.63 24.97 17.89
N LEU A 353 18.50 24.40 17.47
CA LEU A 353 17.28 25.15 17.17
C LEU A 353 15.99 24.36 17.42
N SER A 354 14.86 25.06 17.44
CA SER A 354 13.53 24.45 17.24
C SER A 354 13.09 24.62 15.79
N ASP A 355 12.22 23.74 15.28
CA ASP A 355 11.68 23.84 13.92
C ASP A 355 10.45 24.74 13.79
N ASN A 356 9.73 25.00 14.87
CA ASN A 356 8.61 25.94 14.95
C ASN A 356 8.31 26.29 16.41
N GLY A 357 7.34 27.20 16.63
CA GLY A 357 6.82 27.50 17.96
C GLY A 357 6.17 26.29 18.67
N PRO A 358 5.72 26.46 19.92
CA PRO A 358 5.24 25.35 20.74
C PRO A 358 3.90 24.78 20.26
N GLU A 359 3.70 23.47 20.45
CA GLU A 359 2.50 22.76 20.01
C GLU A 359 1.33 22.95 21.00
N ALA A 360 0.22 23.45 20.48
CA ALA A 360 -0.99 23.77 21.25
C ALA A 360 -2.11 22.73 21.06
N GLY A 361 -1.93 21.76 20.17
CA GLY A 361 -2.95 20.81 19.78
C GLY A 361 -3.48 19.98 20.95
N ASP A 362 -4.81 19.92 21.05
CA ASP A 362 -5.52 19.00 21.95
C ASP A 362 -6.48 18.10 21.15
N PRO A 363 -5.96 17.02 20.52
CA PRO A 363 -6.80 16.03 19.85
C PRO A 363 -7.84 15.40 20.80
N GLY A 364 -7.52 15.40 22.10
CA GLY A 364 -8.30 14.84 23.20
C GLY A 364 -9.68 15.46 23.39
N GLN A 365 -9.91 16.69 22.94
CA GLN A 365 -11.25 17.31 23.01
C GLN A 365 -12.28 16.62 22.12
N SER A 366 -11.84 15.85 21.12
CA SER A 366 -12.76 15.12 20.26
C SER A 366 -13.05 13.71 20.82
N GLY A 367 -14.33 13.41 21.04
CA GLY A 367 -14.75 12.07 21.49
C GLY A 367 -14.41 10.95 20.50
N GLN A 368 -14.19 11.28 19.22
CA GLN A 368 -13.71 10.33 18.21
C GLN A 368 -12.24 9.96 18.44
N PHE A 369 -11.38 10.95 18.71
CA PHE A 369 -9.98 10.71 19.04
C PHE A 369 -9.85 9.88 20.31
N GLY A 370 -10.61 10.18 21.38
CA GLY A 370 -10.57 9.38 22.61
C GLY A 370 -10.87 7.89 22.38
N ARG A 371 -11.83 7.56 21.51
CA ARG A 371 -12.11 6.16 21.12
C ARG A 371 -10.99 5.53 20.29
N TRP A 372 -10.38 6.31 19.39
CA TRP A 372 -9.24 5.84 18.61
C TRP A 372 -8.02 5.60 19.51
N ALA A 373 -7.66 6.56 20.36
CA ALA A 373 -6.55 6.51 21.30
C ALA A 373 -6.64 5.27 22.18
N LYS A 374 -7.83 5.01 22.77
CA LYS A 374 -8.08 3.78 23.54
C LYS A 374 -7.90 2.50 22.72
N ARG A 375 -8.32 2.49 21.44
CA ARG A 375 -8.18 1.31 20.55
C ARG A 375 -6.72 1.00 20.26
N VAL A 376 -5.88 2.03 20.11
CA VAL A 376 -4.43 1.87 19.85
C VAL A 376 -3.60 1.78 21.15
N GLY A 377 -4.26 1.70 22.31
CA GLY A 377 -3.61 1.43 23.60
C GLY A 377 -3.15 2.66 24.38
N TYR A 378 -3.55 3.87 24.00
CA TYR A 378 -3.26 5.08 24.78
C TYR A 378 -4.22 5.25 25.95
N ARG A 379 -3.67 5.80 27.05
CA ARG A 379 -4.37 6.18 28.27
C ARG A 379 -4.06 7.63 28.66
N ARG A 380 -4.92 8.24 29.47
CA ARG A 380 -4.75 9.60 30.01
C ARG A 380 -5.02 9.63 31.51
N ASP A 381 -4.63 8.56 32.20
CA ASP A 381 -4.73 8.45 33.65
C ASP A 381 -3.69 9.36 34.29
N LEU A 382 -4.10 10.18 35.27
CA LEU A 382 -3.25 11.21 35.87
C LEU A 382 -1.95 10.65 36.48
N GLU A 383 -2.05 9.50 37.15
CA GLU A 383 -0.93 8.86 37.86
C GLU A 383 0.21 8.41 36.92
N THR A 384 -0.13 7.95 35.71
CA THR A 384 0.83 7.44 34.73
C THR A 384 1.00 8.39 33.54
N LEU A 385 0.53 9.64 33.65
CA LEU A 385 0.58 10.61 32.57
C LEU A 385 2.04 10.97 32.25
N GLY A 386 2.44 10.78 31.00
CA GLY A 386 3.80 10.95 30.49
C GLY A 386 4.59 9.65 30.33
N GLU A 387 4.22 8.57 31.04
CA GLU A 387 4.89 7.28 30.92
C GLU A 387 4.49 6.52 29.64
N LYS A 388 5.16 5.39 29.36
CA LYS A 388 4.87 4.50 28.22
C LYS A 388 3.38 4.13 28.14
N GLY A 389 2.78 4.37 26.97
CA GLY A 389 1.36 4.12 26.72
C GLY A 389 0.41 5.22 27.19
N SER A 390 0.92 6.35 27.68
CA SER A 390 0.12 7.55 27.98
C SER A 390 0.03 8.49 26.77
N TYR A 391 -0.92 9.44 26.79
CA TYR A 391 -1.03 10.49 25.78
C TYR A 391 -1.15 11.87 26.46
N GLY A 392 0.01 12.50 26.67
CA GLY A 392 0.13 13.86 27.21
C GLY A 392 0.03 14.93 26.13
N ILE A 393 -0.42 16.13 26.51
CA ILE A 393 -0.49 17.36 25.70
C ILE A 393 -0.42 18.59 26.61
N ILE A 394 0.32 19.63 26.20
CA ILE A 394 0.37 20.88 26.98
C ILE A 394 -0.82 21.82 26.70
N GLY A 395 -1.43 21.70 25.52
CA GLY A 395 -2.57 22.52 25.12
C GLY A 395 -2.21 24.00 24.87
N PRO A 396 -3.18 24.82 24.45
CA PRO A 396 -2.92 26.19 23.98
C PRO A 396 -2.43 27.14 25.09
N HIS A 397 -2.84 26.93 26.34
CA HIS A 397 -2.50 27.85 27.43
C HIS A 397 -1.03 27.73 27.86
N PHE A 398 -0.52 26.51 28.03
CA PHE A 398 0.91 26.30 28.30
C PHE A 398 1.77 26.53 27.06
N ALA A 399 1.29 26.23 25.84
CA ALA A 399 2.00 26.62 24.62
C ALA A 399 2.22 28.14 24.54
N ARG A 400 1.21 28.94 24.91
CA ARG A 400 1.35 30.40 25.03
C ARG A 400 2.34 30.84 26.11
N ALA A 401 2.43 30.10 27.22
CA ALA A 401 3.43 30.36 28.25
C ALA A 401 4.86 30.07 27.74
N ALA A 402 5.05 28.97 27.01
CA ALA A 402 6.31 28.59 26.38
C ALA A 402 6.76 29.57 25.26
N ALA A 403 5.80 30.15 24.52
CA ALA A 403 6.05 31.17 23.51
C ALA A 403 6.22 32.60 24.07
N ALA A 404 5.97 32.82 25.37
CA ALA A 404 5.86 34.16 25.93
C ALA A 404 7.13 35.01 25.70
N PRO A 405 7.00 36.33 25.44
CA PRO A 405 5.80 37.16 25.36
C PRO A 405 5.07 37.13 24.01
N LEU A 406 5.54 36.32 23.06
CA LEU A 406 5.18 36.38 21.65
C LEU A 406 3.72 36.01 21.39
N ALA A 407 3.17 36.43 20.24
CA ALA A 407 1.78 36.16 19.87
C ALA A 407 1.60 34.78 19.21
N TYR A 408 0.53 34.09 19.59
CA TYR A 408 0.18 32.75 19.09
C TYR A 408 1.26 31.68 19.42
N TYR A 409 1.32 30.64 18.60
CA TYR A 409 2.12 29.42 18.74
C TYR A 409 2.08 28.65 17.40
N LYS A 410 2.57 27.41 17.36
CA LYS A 410 2.59 26.55 16.16
C LYS A 410 1.27 26.63 15.36
N PHE A 411 1.39 26.49 14.03
CA PHE A 411 0.35 26.68 13.04
C PHE A 411 -0.07 28.12 12.74
N HIS A 412 0.52 29.13 13.38
CA HIS A 412 0.15 30.54 13.17
C HIS A 412 1.37 31.38 12.77
N GLY A 413 1.19 32.32 11.83
CA GLY A 413 2.27 33.21 11.37
C GLY A 413 2.68 34.33 12.34
N GLY A 414 2.07 34.42 13.52
CA GLY A 414 2.52 35.35 14.56
C GLY A 414 3.83 34.90 15.19
N GLU A 415 4.54 35.81 15.87
CA GLU A 415 5.91 35.58 16.37
C GLU A 415 6.03 34.32 17.22
N GLY A 416 5.05 33.99 18.06
CA GLY A 416 5.09 32.79 18.90
C GLY A 416 5.02 31.48 18.12
N GLY A 417 4.57 31.51 16.87
CA GLY A 417 4.55 30.34 15.99
C GLY A 417 5.79 30.19 15.12
N ILE A 418 6.53 31.27 14.85
CA ILE A 418 7.63 31.28 13.88
C ILE A 418 8.98 31.67 14.46
N ARG A 419 9.04 32.47 15.52
CA ARG A 419 10.29 32.86 16.17
C ARG A 419 10.70 31.79 17.16
N VAL A 420 11.87 31.21 16.94
CA VAL A 420 12.35 29.99 17.60
C VAL A 420 13.77 30.18 18.12
N PRO A 421 14.19 29.45 19.17
CA PRO A 421 15.55 29.58 19.66
C PRO A 421 16.55 29.09 18.60
N LEU A 422 17.69 29.77 18.51
CA LEU A 422 18.85 29.36 17.72
C LEU A 422 20.13 29.70 18.47
N ILE A 423 20.97 28.69 18.67
CA ILE A 423 22.30 28.81 19.27
C ILE A 423 23.32 28.24 18.29
N ILE A 424 24.40 28.97 18.03
CA ILE A 424 25.53 28.49 17.24
C ILE A 424 26.81 28.63 18.07
N ALA A 425 27.58 27.56 18.22
CA ALA A 425 28.83 27.55 18.97
C ALA A 425 29.85 26.57 18.37
N GLY A 426 31.15 26.84 18.52
CA GLY A 426 32.22 25.95 18.07
C GLY A 426 33.36 26.68 17.35
N PRO A 427 34.22 25.96 16.61
CA PRO A 427 35.36 26.58 15.93
C PRO A 427 34.90 27.64 14.92
N GLY A 428 35.53 28.82 14.96
CA GLY A 428 35.16 29.97 14.14
C GLY A 428 33.98 30.80 14.68
N VAL A 429 33.39 30.40 15.82
CA VAL A 429 32.33 31.15 16.51
C VAL A 429 32.78 31.44 17.94
N GLU A 430 33.13 32.69 18.20
CA GLU A 430 33.52 33.12 19.54
C GLU A 430 32.28 33.37 20.42
N ALA A 431 32.44 33.20 21.73
CA ALA A 431 31.40 33.55 22.70
C ALA A 431 31.18 35.07 22.71
N ARG A 432 30.19 35.54 21.95
CA ARG A 432 29.92 36.97 21.75
C ARG A 432 28.54 37.42 22.23
N GLY A 433 27.76 36.51 22.82
CA GLY A 433 26.50 36.84 23.48
C GLY A 433 25.30 36.79 22.55
N ILE A 434 24.45 37.83 22.59
CA ILE A 434 23.14 37.85 21.95
C ILE A 434 23.17 38.57 20.61
N ALA A 435 22.64 37.94 19.56
CA ALA A 435 22.41 38.54 18.25
C ALA A 435 20.92 38.81 18.03
N PRO A 436 20.48 40.09 18.04
CA PRO A 436 19.07 40.45 17.84
C PRO A 436 18.66 40.62 16.38
N ALA A 437 19.60 40.54 15.45
CA ALA A 437 19.34 40.75 14.03
C ALA A 437 18.28 39.76 13.49
N PHE A 438 17.38 40.26 12.64
CA PHE A 438 16.44 39.41 11.91
C PHE A 438 17.19 38.36 11.09
N THR A 439 16.77 37.10 11.28
CA THR A 439 17.30 35.94 10.58
C THR A 439 16.19 34.93 10.31
N PHE A 440 16.36 34.13 9.26
CA PHE A 440 15.38 33.15 8.81
C PHE A 440 16.04 31.78 8.60
N VAL A 441 15.28 30.69 8.71
CA VAL A 441 15.82 29.32 8.66
C VAL A 441 16.56 28.98 7.37
N THR A 442 16.24 29.66 6.26
CA THR A 442 16.97 29.56 4.98
C THR A 442 18.42 30.01 5.08
N ASP A 443 18.77 30.82 6.08
CA ASP A 443 20.10 31.39 6.31
C ASP A 443 21.12 30.35 6.83
N LEU A 444 20.64 29.22 7.38
CA LEU A 444 21.52 28.22 7.99
C LEU A 444 22.37 27.45 6.98
N VAL A 445 21.83 27.13 5.79
CA VAL A 445 22.59 26.45 4.73
C VAL A 445 23.80 27.28 4.27
N PRO A 446 23.66 28.53 3.82
CA PRO A 446 24.82 29.33 3.40
C PRO A 446 25.80 29.57 4.57
N THR A 447 25.31 29.68 5.81
CA THR A 447 26.17 29.78 7.00
C THR A 447 27.06 28.55 7.18
N ILE A 448 26.48 27.35 7.14
CA ILE A 448 27.22 26.10 7.31
C ILE A 448 28.21 25.92 6.17
N LEU A 449 27.84 26.27 4.94
CA LEU A 449 28.75 26.23 3.79
C LEU A 449 29.95 27.18 3.97
N GLU A 450 29.74 28.41 4.44
CA GLU A 450 30.82 29.36 4.74
C GLU A 450 31.74 28.85 5.86
N LEU A 451 31.19 28.36 6.98
CA LEU A 451 31.96 27.83 8.11
C LEU A 451 32.79 26.58 7.74
N THR A 452 32.30 25.76 6.81
CA THR A 452 32.97 24.53 6.37
C THR A 452 33.91 24.74 5.18
N GLY A 453 33.85 25.91 4.54
CA GLY A 453 34.53 26.20 3.28
C GLY A 453 33.95 25.43 2.08
N ALA A 454 32.75 24.85 2.21
CA ALA A 454 32.09 24.16 1.12
C ALA A 454 31.44 25.17 0.16
N GLY A 455 31.48 24.88 -1.15
CA GLY A 455 30.93 25.78 -2.16
C GLY A 455 29.40 25.89 -2.12
N ASP A 456 28.88 27.09 -2.35
CA ASP A 456 27.46 27.43 -2.42
C ASP A 456 26.88 27.41 -3.84
N ALA A 457 27.71 27.12 -4.84
CA ALA A 457 27.33 27.10 -6.25
C ALA A 457 26.04 26.29 -6.47
N THR A 458 25.11 26.88 -7.22
CA THR A 458 23.83 26.25 -7.57
C THR A 458 24.03 25.33 -8.77
N PRO A 459 23.79 24.01 -8.67
CA PRO A 459 23.87 23.12 -9.81
C PRO A 459 22.84 23.49 -10.88
N SER A 460 23.17 23.23 -12.15
CA SER A 460 22.28 23.52 -13.28
C SER A 460 20.90 22.85 -13.11
N GLY A 461 19.84 23.62 -13.34
CA GLY A 461 18.45 23.15 -13.23
C GLY A 461 17.94 22.96 -11.79
N LYS A 462 18.64 23.51 -10.79
CA LYS A 462 18.21 23.51 -9.37
C LYS A 462 17.87 24.92 -8.90
N HIS A 463 17.00 25.03 -7.90
CA HIS A 463 16.73 26.30 -7.25
C HIS A 463 17.97 26.79 -6.48
N PRO A 464 18.32 28.10 -6.59
CA PRO A 464 19.37 28.69 -5.79
C PRO A 464 18.95 28.80 -4.32
N ILE A 465 19.94 28.90 -3.43
CA ILE A 465 19.72 29.24 -2.03
C ILE A 465 19.11 30.65 -1.96
N ASP A 466 18.00 30.80 -1.22
CA ASP A 466 17.32 32.08 -0.98
C ASP A 466 17.92 32.82 0.24
N GLY A 467 18.46 32.08 1.22
CA GLY A 467 19.00 32.65 2.46
C GLY A 467 20.36 33.33 2.34
N ARG A 468 20.78 33.99 3.42
CA ARG A 468 22.07 34.67 3.57
C ARG A 468 22.89 34.06 4.70
N SER A 469 24.21 34.06 4.57
CA SER A 469 25.08 33.56 5.65
C SER A 469 24.95 34.44 6.91
N LEU A 470 24.83 33.80 8.07
CA LEU A 470 24.84 34.39 9.40
C LEU A 470 26.27 34.70 9.89
N ALA A 471 27.30 34.34 9.14
CA ALA A 471 28.70 34.56 9.53
C ALA A 471 29.03 36.02 9.93
N PRO A 472 28.43 37.08 9.33
CA PRO A 472 28.58 38.43 9.85
C PRO A 472 28.09 38.56 11.30
N ALA A 473 26.89 38.06 11.63
CA ALA A 473 26.32 38.10 12.98
C ALA A 473 27.09 37.21 13.97
N LEU A 474 27.70 36.11 13.51
CA LEU A 474 28.58 35.27 14.34
C LEU A 474 29.89 35.98 14.71
N ARG A 475 30.41 36.83 13.82
CA ARG A 475 31.61 37.64 14.07
C ARG A 475 31.30 38.90 14.87
N ASP A 476 30.15 39.53 14.62
CA ASP A 476 29.67 40.72 15.29
C ASP A 476 28.17 40.59 15.52
N PRO A 477 27.70 40.28 16.73
CA PRO A 477 26.27 40.09 17.02
C PRO A 477 25.40 41.32 16.71
N SER A 478 25.99 42.51 16.54
CA SER A 478 25.26 43.72 16.13
C SER A 478 25.11 43.85 14.60
N ALA A 479 25.79 43.02 13.82
CA ALA A 479 25.74 43.07 12.37
C ALA A 479 24.38 42.61 11.83
N LEU A 480 23.88 43.35 10.83
CA LEU A 480 22.70 42.94 10.07
C LEU A 480 23.07 41.81 9.11
N VAL A 481 22.19 40.81 9.02
CA VAL A 481 22.28 39.72 8.02
C VAL A 481 21.55 40.11 6.75
N HIS A 482 20.34 40.64 6.91
CA HIS A 482 19.51 41.17 5.83
C HIS A 482 19.60 42.71 5.82
N PRO A 483 19.88 43.35 4.67
CA PRO A 483 19.80 44.79 4.53
C PRO A 483 18.41 45.33 4.92
N PRO A 484 18.29 46.55 5.50
CA PRO A 484 17.01 47.07 5.97
C PRO A 484 15.91 47.24 4.91
N HIS A 485 16.29 47.27 3.63
CA HIS A 485 15.37 47.43 2.51
C HIS A 485 14.99 46.09 1.84
N GLU A 486 15.61 44.99 2.26
CA GLU A 486 15.32 43.66 1.72
C GLU A 486 14.06 43.10 2.39
N ALA A 487 13.17 42.56 1.57
CA ALA A 487 11.94 41.93 2.03
C ALA A 487 12.08 40.41 2.05
N VAL A 488 11.77 39.79 3.18
CA VAL A 488 11.75 38.33 3.34
C VAL A 488 10.33 37.87 3.62
N GLY A 489 9.70 37.25 2.63
CA GLY A 489 8.32 36.78 2.69
C GLY A 489 8.20 35.34 3.21
N PHE A 490 7.05 35.02 3.78
CA PHE A 490 6.66 33.65 4.10
C PHE A 490 5.15 33.43 3.87
N GLU A 491 4.80 32.21 3.46
CA GLU A 491 3.44 31.70 3.51
C GLU A 491 3.45 30.26 4.04
N THR A 492 2.51 29.92 4.90
CA THR A 492 2.28 28.53 5.30
C THR A 492 0.82 28.36 5.68
N ALA A 493 0.11 27.50 4.95
CA ALA A 493 -1.26 27.10 5.25
C ALA A 493 -2.27 28.25 5.41
N GLY A 494 -2.11 29.31 4.62
CA GLY A 494 -2.93 30.51 4.60
C GLY A 494 -2.46 31.63 5.53
N HIS A 495 -1.46 31.38 6.38
CA HIS A 495 -0.79 32.41 7.16
C HIS A 495 0.28 33.08 6.32
N ARG A 496 0.28 34.41 6.30
CA ARG A 496 1.07 35.21 5.37
C ARG A 496 1.86 36.24 6.13
N GLY A 497 3.07 36.52 5.69
CA GLY A 497 3.78 37.69 6.17
C GLY A 497 5.03 38.02 5.39
N VAL A 498 5.57 39.19 5.70
CA VAL A 498 6.83 39.68 5.16
C VAL A 498 7.55 40.52 6.21
N PHE A 499 8.86 40.34 6.29
CA PHE A 499 9.76 41.12 7.13
C PHE A 499 10.53 42.11 6.27
N LYS A 500 10.74 43.33 6.78
CA LYS A 500 11.55 44.37 6.12
C LYS A 500 12.18 45.29 7.17
N GLY A 501 13.49 45.16 7.36
CA GLY A 501 14.16 45.72 8.54
C GLY A 501 13.54 45.14 9.82
N ASP A 502 13.23 46.00 10.79
CA ASP A 502 12.62 45.58 12.06
C ASP A 502 11.09 45.42 11.97
N HIS A 503 10.48 45.67 10.81
CA HIS A 503 9.03 45.64 10.66
C HIS A 503 8.55 44.30 10.10
N LYS A 504 7.36 43.90 10.55
CA LYS A 504 6.64 42.72 10.07
C LYS A 504 5.23 43.10 9.67
N LEU A 505 4.84 42.74 8.45
CA LEU A 505 3.47 42.75 7.99
C LEU A 505 2.95 41.31 8.00
N VAL A 506 1.86 41.04 8.73
CA VAL A 506 1.37 39.66 8.93
C VAL A 506 -0.15 39.57 8.85
N ARG A 507 -0.64 38.44 8.35
CA ARG A 507 -2.05 38.08 8.33
C ARG A 507 -2.25 36.66 8.86
N VAL A 508 -2.86 36.57 10.05
CA VAL A 508 -3.20 35.30 10.70
C VAL A 508 -4.67 34.97 10.42
N GLY A 509 -4.93 33.83 9.77
CA GLY A 509 -6.28 33.41 9.40
C GLY A 509 -7.16 32.96 10.58
N ALA A 510 -8.48 32.94 10.34
CA ALA A 510 -9.48 32.36 11.24
C ALA A 510 -9.29 30.83 11.42
N PRO A 511 -9.79 30.22 12.52
CA PRO A 511 -10.63 30.82 13.57
C PRO A 511 -9.88 31.55 14.69
N VAL A 512 -8.57 31.34 14.84
CA VAL A 512 -7.79 31.93 15.95
C VAL A 512 -7.40 33.39 15.65
N GLY A 513 -6.99 33.67 14.41
CA GLY A 513 -6.81 35.04 13.91
C GLY A 513 -8.09 35.63 13.29
N ASP A 514 -8.03 36.90 12.87
CA ASP A 514 -9.16 37.60 12.24
C ASP A 514 -9.02 37.74 10.71
N GLY A 515 -7.93 37.22 10.14
CA GLY A 515 -7.64 37.30 8.71
C GLY A 515 -7.39 38.72 8.20
N ARG A 516 -7.02 39.66 9.07
CA ARG A 516 -6.62 41.02 8.68
C ARG A 516 -5.11 41.15 8.63
N TRP A 517 -4.62 41.99 7.73
CA TRP A 517 -3.22 42.40 7.70
C TRP A 517 -2.98 43.39 8.83
N ARG A 518 -1.87 43.22 9.56
CA ARG A 518 -1.40 44.11 10.62
C ARG A 518 0.09 44.33 10.48
N LEU A 519 0.54 45.56 10.80
CA LEU A 519 1.93 45.97 10.72
C LEU A 519 2.48 46.17 12.12
N PHE A 520 3.65 45.60 12.41
CA PHE A 520 4.30 45.69 13.72
C PHE A 520 5.76 46.10 13.57
N ASP A 521 6.29 46.77 14.58
CA ASP A 521 7.73 46.99 14.78
C ASP A 521 8.23 45.99 15.82
N LEU A 522 8.99 45.00 15.40
CA LEU A 522 9.42 43.88 16.24
C LEU A 522 10.58 44.24 17.18
N ALA A 523 11.28 45.34 16.94
CA ALA A 523 12.35 45.81 17.83
C ALA A 523 11.76 46.37 19.13
N GLU A 524 10.62 47.06 19.05
CA GLU A 524 9.92 47.63 20.21
C GLU A 524 8.78 46.73 20.72
N ASP A 525 8.06 46.06 19.81
CA ASP A 525 6.85 45.25 20.10
C ASP A 525 6.96 43.82 19.56
N PRO A 526 7.84 42.97 20.13
CA PRO A 526 7.95 41.56 19.74
C PRO A 526 6.67 40.75 20.06
N GLY A 527 5.75 41.30 20.86
CA GLY A 527 4.48 40.68 21.22
C GLY A 527 3.36 40.87 20.19
N GLU A 528 3.60 41.64 19.12
CA GLU A 528 2.61 41.98 18.08
C GLU A 528 1.31 42.57 18.69
N THR A 529 1.47 43.54 19.60
CA THR A 529 0.38 44.13 20.39
C THR A 529 -0.14 45.45 19.83
N HIS A 530 0.67 46.19 19.08
CA HIS A 530 0.33 47.51 18.55
C HIS A 530 0.36 47.55 17.02
N ASP A 531 -0.83 47.47 16.40
CA ASP A 531 -0.95 47.55 14.94
C ASP A 531 -0.69 48.97 14.41
N LEU A 532 0.38 49.10 13.63
CA LEU A 532 0.87 50.33 13.03
C LEU A 532 0.26 50.60 11.64
N ALA A 533 -0.59 49.72 11.09
CA ALA A 533 -1.08 49.85 9.72
C ALA A 533 -1.76 51.20 9.43
N ALA A 534 -2.55 51.72 10.38
CA ALA A 534 -3.18 53.03 10.27
C ALA A 534 -2.21 54.20 10.50
N ALA A 535 -1.18 54.00 11.32
CA ALA A 535 -0.19 55.02 11.64
C ALA A 535 0.91 55.13 10.57
N GLN A 536 1.19 54.06 9.84
CA GLN A 536 2.22 53.97 8.80
C GLN A 536 1.67 53.39 7.47
N PRO A 537 0.71 54.08 6.81
CA PRO A 537 0.03 53.55 5.62
C PRO A 537 0.93 53.36 4.40
N GLU A 538 1.98 54.17 4.26
CA GLU A 538 2.97 54.05 3.17
C GLU A 538 3.78 52.77 3.31
N ARG A 539 4.34 52.51 4.50
CA ARG A 539 5.06 51.27 4.81
C ARG A 539 4.17 50.05 4.70
N PHE A 540 2.94 50.14 5.19
CA PHE A 540 1.95 49.07 5.03
C PHE A 540 1.75 48.71 3.55
N SER A 541 1.56 49.71 2.69
CA SER A 541 1.33 49.51 1.26
C SER A 541 2.57 48.94 0.55
N GLU A 542 3.75 49.43 0.90
CA GLU A 542 5.04 48.94 0.40
C GLU A 542 5.24 47.46 0.74
N MET A 543 5.12 47.10 2.02
CA MET A 543 5.30 45.72 2.48
C MET A 543 4.22 44.79 1.93
N LEU A 544 2.99 45.28 1.73
CA LEU A 544 1.95 44.47 1.10
C LEU A 544 2.32 44.14 -0.35
N ALA A 545 2.87 45.09 -1.10
CA ALA A 545 3.38 44.85 -2.44
C ALA A 545 4.58 43.88 -2.44
N ASP A 546 5.48 43.99 -1.46
CA ASP A 546 6.59 43.04 -1.27
C ASP A 546 6.08 41.61 -1.03
N TYR A 547 5.04 41.44 -0.20
CA TYR A 547 4.40 40.14 0.00
C TYR A 547 3.76 39.61 -1.28
N GLU A 548 3.06 40.45 -2.04
CA GLU A 548 2.44 40.05 -3.31
C GLU A 548 3.48 39.57 -4.33
N ALA A 549 4.61 40.29 -4.44
CA ALA A 549 5.73 39.89 -5.28
C ALA A 549 6.37 38.57 -4.82
N TYR A 550 6.53 38.38 -3.50
CA TYR A 550 6.95 37.10 -2.93
C TYR A 550 5.99 35.97 -3.32
N ALA A 551 4.69 36.17 -3.12
CA ALA A 551 3.66 35.16 -3.35
C ALA A 551 3.58 34.74 -4.83
N GLU A 552 3.73 35.70 -5.76
CA GLU A 552 3.82 35.44 -7.20
C GLU A 552 5.08 34.63 -7.54
N ARG A 553 6.25 35.04 -7.03
CA ARG A 553 7.54 34.38 -7.29
C ARG A 553 7.53 32.90 -6.91
N VAL A 554 6.95 32.57 -5.76
CA VAL A 554 6.97 31.20 -5.22
C VAL A 554 5.70 30.40 -5.52
N GLY A 555 4.68 31.03 -6.13
CA GLY A 555 3.47 30.35 -6.60
C GLY A 555 2.48 29.98 -5.49
N VAL A 556 2.30 30.84 -4.49
CA VAL A 556 1.36 30.64 -3.37
C VAL A 556 -0.06 30.36 -3.88
N LEU A 557 -0.70 29.32 -3.34
CA LEU A 557 -2.09 28.99 -3.66
C LEU A 557 -3.03 29.36 -2.51
N GLU A 558 -4.10 30.08 -2.85
CA GLU A 558 -5.16 30.44 -1.90
C GLU A 558 -5.77 29.20 -1.21
N VAL A 559 -5.83 29.20 0.13
CA VAL A 559 -6.49 28.17 0.95
C VAL A 559 -8.02 28.34 0.95
N PRO A 560 -8.82 27.29 1.23
CA PRO A 560 -10.27 27.42 1.28
C PRO A 560 -10.75 28.42 2.34
N ALA A 561 -11.94 29.01 2.14
CA ALA A 561 -12.58 29.76 3.22
C ALA A 561 -12.78 28.85 4.45
N PHE A 562 -12.49 29.37 5.64
CA PHE A 562 -12.53 28.61 6.90
C PHE A 562 -11.58 27.39 6.94
N TYR A 563 -10.48 27.44 6.18
CA TYR A 563 -9.39 26.50 6.30
C TYR A 563 -8.83 26.51 7.73
N SER A 564 -8.55 25.33 8.25
CA SER A 564 -7.81 25.11 9.48
C SER A 564 -7.01 23.82 9.29
N PRO A 565 -5.71 23.77 9.64
CA PRO A 565 -4.90 22.56 9.50
C PRO A 565 -5.54 21.34 10.18
N THR A 566 -6.08 21.51 11.39
CA THR A 566 -6.72 20.44 12.16
C THR A 566 -7.99 19.91 11.49
N ARG A 567 -8.81 20.79 10.91
CA ARG A 567 -10.00 20.39 10.15
C ARG A 567 -9.62 19.70 8.83
N GLN A 568 -8.59 20.21 8.15
CA GLN A 568 -8.15 19.63 6.88
C GLN A 568 -7.55 18.23 7.08
N LEU A 569 -6.85 17.98 8.18
CA LEU A 569 -6.41 16.63 8.58
C LEU A 569 -7.57 15.64 8.59
N ALA A 570 -8.69 16.00 9.22
CA ALA A 570 -9.88 15.15 9.27
C ALA A 570 -10.50 14.94 7.88
N ILE A 571 -10.62 16.01 7.07
CA ILE A 571 -11.13 15.91 5.69
C ILE A 571 -10.27 14.95 4.86
N ASN A 572 -8.96 15.11 4.92
CA ASN A 572 -7.99 14.29 4.21
C ASN A 572 -8.07 12.83 4.66
N TYR A 573 -8.14 12.58 5.97
CA TYR A 573 -8.33 11.23 6.51
C TYR A 573 -9.57 10.53 5.95
N PHE A 574 -10.72 11.18 5.97
CA PHE A 574 -11.96 10.59 5.45
C PHE A 574 -11.92 10.43 3.92
N TYR A 575 -11.30 11.38 3.20
CA TYR A 575 -11.14 11.30 1.75
C TYR A 575 -10.25 10.11 1.36
N ASP A 576 -9.07 9.98 1.97
CA ASP A 576 -8.10 8.95 1.64
C ASP A 576 -8.63 7.54 2.01
N ARG A 577 -9.28 7.41 3.18
CA ARG A 577 -9.93 6.16 3.61
C ARG A 577 -11.16 5.82 2.77
N GLY A 578 -11.93 6.84 2.35
CA GLY A 578 -13.07 6.68 1.45
C GLY A 578 -12.62 6.17 0.07
N LYS A 579 -11.53 6.73 -0.47
CA LYS A 579 -10.92 6.29 -1.73
C LYS A 579 -10.42 4.85 -1.63
N GLU A 580 -9.72 4.50 -0.56
CA GLU A 580 -9.26 3.12 -0.33
C GLU A 580 -10.44 2.13 -0.26
N THR A 581 -11.48 2.48 0.49
CA THR A 581 -12.70 1.67 0.62
C THR A 581 -13.42 1.52 -0.71
N PHE A 582 -13.55 2.61 -1.48
CA PHE A 582 -14.17 2.61 -2.81
C PHE A 582 -13.39 1.73 -3.79
N MET A 583 -12.06 1.81 -3.80
CA MET A 583 -11.20 0.95 -4.63
C MET A 583 -11.35 -0.53 -4.26
N LYS A 584 -11.31 -0.87 -2.97
CA LYS A 584 -11.55 -2.24 -2.50
C LYS A 584 -12.94 -2.73 -2.93
N THR A 585 -13.97 -1.90 -2.80
CA THR A 585 -15.36 -2.25 -3.19
C THR A 585 -15.50 -2.50 -4.69
N ARG A 586 -14.80 -1.75 -5.55
CA ARG A 586 -14.77 -1.99 -7.01
C ARG A 586 -14.09 -3.31 -7.36
N VAL A 587 -13.02 -3.67 -6.67
CA VAL A 587 -12.35 -4.96 -6.87
C VAL A 587 -13.28 -6.11 -6.50
N TRP A 588 -13.98 -6.01 -5.36
CA TRP A 588 -14.93 -7.04 -4.92
C TRP A 588 -16.17 -7.15 -5.81
N THR A 589 -16.74 -6.03 -6.26
CA THR A 589 -17.89 -6.06 -7.19
C THR A 589 -17.49 -6.55 -8.59
N GLY A 590 -16.30 -6.18 -9.08
CA GLY A 590 -15.75 -6.72 -10.32
C GLY A 590 -15.48 -8.22 -10.26
N ALA A 591 -14.89 -8.71 -9.17
CA ALA A 591 -14.68 -10.13 -8.93
C ALA A 591 -16.01 -10.90 -8.83
N GLY A 592 -16.99 -10.35 -8.13
CA GLY A 592 -18.34 -10.93 -8.04
C GLY A 592 -19.01 -11.05 -9.40
N LEU A 593 -18.94 -10.02 -10.24
CA LEU A 593 -19.50 -10.06 -11.59
C LEU A 593 -18.77 -11.08 -12.49
N ALA A 594 -17.44 -11.17 -12.39
CA ALA A 594 -16.64 -12.14 -13.14
C ALA A 594 -17.03 -13.59 -12.78
N VAL A 595 -17.26 -13.87 -11.50
CA VAL A 595 -17.72 -15.20 -11.04
C VAL A 595 -19.11 -15.52 -11.61
N VAL A 596 -20.04 -14.56 -11.61
CA VAL A 596 -21.39 -14.75 -12.18
C VAL A 596 -21.33 -14.97 -13.69
N VAL A 597 -20.52 -14.19 -14.41
CA VAL A 597 -20.35 -14.33 -15.87
C VAL A 597 -19.71 -15.68 -16.21
N LEU A 598 -18.68 -16.10 -15.47
CA LEU A 598 -18.04 -17.40 -15.67
C LEU A 598 -19.00 -18.54 -15.38
N ALA A 599 -19.77 -18.46 -14.28
CA ALA A 599 -20.79 -19.45 -13.95
C ALA A 599 -21.87 -19.54 -15.04
N ALA A 600 -22.34 -18.40 -15.56
CA ALA A 600 -23.28 -18.36 -16.68
C ALA A 600 -22.68 -18.94 -17.98
N ALA A 601 -21.42 -18.63 -18.28
CA ALA A 601 -20.72 -19.16 -19.44
C ALA A 601 -20.54 -20.69 -19.36
N VAL A 602 -20.19 -21.22 -18.18
CA VAL A 602 -20.11 -22.67 -17.94
C VAL A 602 -21.50 -23.31 -18.05
N TRP A 603 -22.52 -22.72 -17.42
CA TRP A 603 -23.88 -23.26 -17.42
C TRP A 603 -24.49 -23.34 -18.83
N LEU A 604 -24.26 -22.31 -19.66
CA LEU A 604 -24.73 -22.24 -21.05
C LEU A 604 -23.83 -23.00 -22.04
N GLY A 605 -22.54 -23.10 -21.76
CA GLY A 605 -21.53 -23.66 -22.68
C GLY A 605 -21.32 -25.15 -22.52
N LEU A 606 -21.34 -25.68 -21.29
CA LEU A 606 -20.97 -27.07 -21.00
C LEU A 606 -21.82 -28.11 -21.77
N PRO A 607 -23.16 -28.00 -21.87
CA PRO A 607 -23.93 -28.94 -22.68
C PRO A 607 -23.51 -28.96 -24.16
N ARG A 608 -23.21 -27.79 -24.74
CA ARG A 608 -22.76 -27.69 -26.14
C ARG A 608 -21.39 -28.30 -26.36
N VAL A 609 -20.49 -28.10 -25.40
CA VAL A 609 -19.15 -28.71 -25.42
C VAL A 609 -19.27 -30.23 -25.33
N LEU A 610 -20.09 -30.76 -24.41
CA LEU A 610 -20.30 -32.19 -24.26
C LEU A 610 -20.90 -32.83 -25.53
N VAL A 611 -21.88 -32.15 -26.16
CA VAL A 611 -22.44 -32.58 -27.46
C VAL A 611 -21.38 -32.56 -28.56
N GLY A 612 -20.57 -31.50 -28.65
CA GLY A 612 -19.47 -31.40 -29.61
C GLY A 612 -18.38 -32.46 -29.41
N LEU A 613 -18.20 -32.97 -28.19
CA LEU A 613 -17.28 -34.06 -27.87
C LEU A 613 -17.89 -35.45 -28.17
N GLY A 614 -19.20 -35.56 -28.37
CA GLY A 614 -19.88 -36.78 -28.81
C GLY A 614 -20.99 -37.31 -27.90
N LEU A 615 -21.29 -36.64 -26.77
CA LEU A 615 -22.41 -37.02 -25.90
C LEU A 615 -23.73 -36.59 -26.54
N HIS A 616 -24.58 -37.54 -26.92
CA HIS A 616 -25.77 -37.29 -27.74
C HIS A 616 -25.43 -36.49 -29.01
N ALA A 617 -24.41 -36.96 -29.74
CA ALA A 617 -24.06 -36.41 -31.04
C ALA A 617 -25.32 -36.28 -31.90
N HIS A 618 -25.54 -35.10 -32.48
CA HIS A 618 -26.76 -34.82 -33.23
C HIS A 618 -26.87 -35.77 -34.43
N TYR A 619 -27.97 -36.52 -34.48
CA TYR A 619 -28.32 -37.40 -35.58
C TYR A 619 -29.71 -36.98 -36.07
N GLU A 620 -29.77 -36.46 -37.30
CA GLU A 620 -31.02 -36.02 -37.90
C GLU A 620 -31.72 -37.23 -38.53
N ILE A 621 -32.88 -37.60 -38.00
CA ILE A 621 -33.73 -38.63 -38.58
C ILE A 621 -34.53 -37.98 -39.73
N PRO A 622 -34.40 -38.45 -40.98
CA PRO A 622 -35.21 -37.98 -42.08
C PRO A 622 -36.71 -38.12 -41.78
N ALA A 623 -37.56 -37.28 -42.38
CA ALA A 623 -39.00 -37.43 -42.24
C ALA A 623 -39.45 -38.76 -42.87
N ILE A 624 -40.00 -39.65 -42.04
CA ILE A 624 -40.54 -40.95 -42.43
C ILE A 624 -42.00 -41.00 -41.97
N ASP A 625 -42.90 -41.50 -42.81
CA ASP A 625 -44.30 -41.76 -42.46
C ASP A 625 -44.52 -43.27 -42.35
N LEU A 626 -44.83 -43.71 -41.13
CA LEU A 626 -45.15 -45.08 -40.75
C LEU A 626 -46.53 -45.15 -40.07
N ALA A 627 -47.44 -44.25 -40.44
CA ALA A 627 -48.81 -44.28 -39.94
C ALA A 627 -49.45 -45.66 -40.17
N GLY A 628 -49.98 -46.24 -39.09
CA GLY A 628 -50.58 -47.58 -39.10
C GLY A 628 -49.65 -48.70 -38.63
N HIS A 629 -48.35 -48.45 -38.49
CA HIS A 629 -47.41 -49.39 -37.86
C HIS A 629 -47.34 -49.22 -36.34
N ARG A 630 -46.91 -50.29 -35.67
CA ARG A 630 -46.84 -50.39 -34.21
C ARG A 630 -45.42 -50.69 -33.75
N ALA A 631 -44.94 -49.93 -32.77
CA ALA A 631 -43.66 -50.16 -32.12
C ALA A 631 -43.85 -50.49 -30.63
N LEU A 632 -43.01 -51.37 -30.11
CA LEU A 632 -42.92 -51.69 -28.69
C LEU A 632 -41.55 -51.27 -28.17
N ILE A 633 -41.53 -50.46 -27.11
CA ILE A 633 -40.31 -50.19 -26.34
C ILE A 633 -40.36 -51.02 -25.07
N VAL A 634 -39.39 -51.91 -24.90
CA VAL A 634 -39.24 -52.74 -23.70
C VAL A 634 -38.06 -52.25 -22.88
N THR A 635 -38.24 -52.20 -21.57
CA THR A 635 -37.19 -51.81 -20.63
C THR A 635 -37.24 -52.58 -19.32
N THR A 636 -36.37 -52.22 -18.38
CA THR A 636 -36.19 -52.85 -17.08
C THR A 636 -37.31 -52.50 -16.09
N SER A 637 -37.58 -53.41 -15.16
CA SER A 637 -38.33 -53.13 -13.93
C SER A 637 -37.41 -53.02 -12.70
N HIS A 638 -36.10 -53.21 -12.89
CA HIS A 638 -35.11 -53.21 -11.81
C HIS A 638 -34.72 -51.79 -11.38
N ASP A 639 -34.75 -51.52 -10.07
CA ASP A 639 -34.66 -50.16 -9.52
C ASP A 639 -33.46 -49.93 -8.58
N THR A 640 -32.60 -50.92 -8.36
CA THR A 640 -31.43 -50.82 -7.47
C THR A 640 -30.13 -51.40 -8.05
N LEU A 641 -28.95 -50.91 -7.65
CA LEU A 641 -27.64 -51.45 -8.04
C LEU A 641 -27.11 -52.41 -6.97
N GLY A 642 -27.25 -53.72 -7.21
CA GLY A 642 -26.82 -54.78 -6.27
C GLY A 642 -27.35 -54.55 -4.84
N ASP A 643 -26.60 -54.97 -3.82
CA ASP A 643 -26.99 -54.79 -2.41
C ASP A 643 -26.72 -53.37 -1.88
N SER A 644 -26.25 -52.44 -2.73
CA SER A 644 -25.77 -51.12 -2.30
C SER A 644 -26.90 -50.12 -1.98
N GLY A 645 -28.15 -50.45 -2.32
CA GLY A 645 -29.32 -49.58 -2.14
C GLY A 645 -29.34 -48.32 -3.01
N LYS A 646 -28.38 -48.16 -3.94
CA LYS A 646 -28.38 -47.06 -4.91
C LYS A 646 -29.43 -47.32 -5.99
N THR A 647 -30.22 -46.30 -6.32
CA THR A 647 -31.27 -46.43 -7.35
C THR A 647 -30.67 -46.63 -8.75
N THR A 648 -31.29 -47.48 -9.56
CA THR A 648 -30.96 -47.71 -10.97
C THR A 648 -32.22 -47.73 -11.83
N GLY A 649 -32.04 -47.89 -13.14
CA GLY A 649 -33.15 -48.12 -14.04
C GLY A 649 -32.78 -47.96 -15.49
N VAL A 650 -33.76 -47.59 -16.31
CA VAL A 650 -33.55 -47.20 -17.70
C VAL A 650 -32.79 -45.87 -17.74
N TRP A 651 -31.79 -45.79 -18.62
CA TRP A 651 -31.18 -44.51 -18.95
C TRP A 651 -32.13 -43.74 -19.87
N ALA A 652 -32.67 -42.60 -19.43
CA ALA A 652 -33.84 -41.98 -20.07
C ALA A 652 -33.71 -41.84 -21.60
N SER A 653 -32.57 -41.34 -22.10
CA SER A 653 -32.37 -41.13 -23.54
C SER A 653 -32.36 -42.43 -24.36
N GLU A 654 -32.15 -43.59 -23.73
CA GLU A 654 -32.24 -44.89 -24.41
C GLU A 654 -33.70 -45.34 -24.61
N MET A 655 -34.65 -44.70 -23.93
CA MET A 655 -36.09 -44.93 -24.06
C MET A 655 -36.79 -43.75 -24.75
N THR A 656 -36.47 -42.51 -24.34
CA THR A 656 -37.16 -41.31 -24.82
C THR A 656 -36.82 -40.99 -26.28
N VAL A 657 -35.55 -41.14 -26.68
CA VAL A 657 -35.11 -40.90 -28.06
C VAL A 657 -35.81 -41.84 -29.05
N PRO A 658 -35.77 -43.18 -28.88
CA PRO A 658 -36.48 -44.08 -29.78
C PRO A 658 -38.00 -43.90 -29.70
N TYR A 659 -38.57 -43.62 -28.51
CA TYR A 659 -40.01 -43.35 -28.37
C TYR A 659 -40.43 -42.20 -29.29
N TYR A 660 -39.76 -41.06 -29.18
CA TYR A 660 -40.11 -39.91 -30.00
C TYR A 660 -39.77 -40.09 -31.48
N ALA A 661 -38.69 -40.81 -31.81
CA ALA A 661 -38.39 -41.16 -33.18
C ALA A 661 -39.54 -41.95 -33.84
N PHE A 662 -40.12 -42.92 -33.14
CA PHE A 662 -41.23 -43.72 -33.67
C PHE A 662 -42.56 -42.95 -33.67
N THR A 663 -42.88 -42.19 -32.60
CA THR A 663 -44.13 -41.41 -32.58
C THR A 663 -44.12 -40.27 -33.59
N ASP A 664 -42.97 -39.61 -33.80
CA ASP A 664 -42.85 -38.53 -34.76
C ASP A 664 -42.91 -39.04 -36.21
N ALA A 665 -42.58 -40.33 -36.43
CA ALA A 665 -42.82 -41.03 -37.68
C ALA A 665 -44.29 -41.52 -37.84
N GLY A 666 -45.18 -41.23 -36.89
CA GLY A 666 -46.60 -41.59 -36.96
C GLY A 666 -46.96 -42.99 -36.46
N MET A 667 -46.01 -43.74 -35.88
CA MET A 667 -46.28 -45.06 -35.32
C MET A 667 -47.07 -44.97 -34.01
N THR A 668 -47.87 -46.00 -33.72
CA THR A 668 -48.41 -46.22 -32.36
C THR A 668 -47.35 -46.91 -31.51
N VAL A 669 -46.95 -46.29 -30.39
CA VAL A 669 -45.86 -46.80 -29.54
C VAL A 669 -46.39 -47.24 -28.18
N ASP A 670 -46.21 -48.51 -27.85
CA ASP A 670 -46.47 -49.05 -26.51
C ASP A 670 -45.17 -49.21 -25.73
N VAL A 671 -45.27 -49.15 -24.41
CA VAL A 671 -44.13 -49.21 -23.49
C VAL A 671 -44.36 -50.34 -22.50
N ALA A 672 -43.41 -51.25 -22.40
CA ALA A 672 -43.45 -52.40 -21.51
C ALA A 672 -42.19 -52.49 -20.64
N SER A 673 -42.34 -53.11 -19.48
CA SER A 673 -41.22 -53.54 -18.64
C SER A 673 -41.36 -55.00 -18.26
N ILE A 674 -40.31 -55.60 -17.70
CA ILE A 674 -40.30 -57.02 -17.36
C ILE A 674 -41.47 -57.41 -16.43
N GLN A 675 -41.79 -56.58 -15.44
CA GLN A 675 -42.88 -56.83 -14.47
C GLN A 675 -44.11 -55.94 -14.72
N GLY A 676 -44.03 -54.94 -15.60
CA GLY A 676 -45.06 -53.92 -15.77
C GLY A 676 -45.06 -52.91 -14.62
N GLY A 677 -45.97 -51.94 -14.67
CA GLY A 677 -46.05 -50.86 -13.67
C GLY A 677 -45.00 -49.76 -13.89
N ALA A 678 -44.55 -49.11 -12.81
CA ALA A 678 -43.68 -47.95 -12.90
C ALA A 678 -42.25 -48.34 -13.30
N ILE A 679 -41.80 -47.83 -14.46
CA ILE A 679 -40.43 -48.02 -14.93
C ILE A 679 -39.48 -47.15 -14.11
N PRO A 680 -38.45 -47.73 -13.47
CA PRO A 680 -37.40 -46.97 -12.80
C PRO A 680 -36.57 -46.20 -13.83
N VAL A 681 -36.49 -44.87 -13.71
CA VAL A 681 -35.69 -44.01 -14.60
C VAL A 681 -34.48 -43.46 -13.84
N GLU A 682 -33.30 -43.55 -14.46
CA GLU A 682 -32.05 -42.99 -13.95
C GLU A 682 -32.17 -41.47 -13.76
N ARG A 683 -32.25 -41.00 -12.50
CA ARG A 683 -32.48 -39.57 -12.21
C ARG A 683 -31.41 -38.64 -12.80
N GLN A 684 -30.19 -39.13 -12.99
CA GLN A 684 -29.09 -38.35 -13.56
C GLN A 684 -29.23 -38.14 -15.07
N SER A 685 -29.87 -39.08 -15.79
CA SER A 685 -29.98 -39.01 -17.25
C SER A 685 -30.89 -37.87 -17.72
N VAL A 686 -31.83 -37.40 -16.88
CA VAL A 686 -32.75 -36.28 -17.19
C VAL A 686 -32.32 -34.93 -16.63
N ARG A 687 -31.10 -34.82 -16.09
CA ARG A 687 -30.58 -33.57 -15.46
C ARG A 687 -29.53 -32.88 -16.32
N TRP A 688 -29.35 -31.58 -16.08
CA TRP A 688 -28.23 -30.81 -16.63
C TRP A 688 -26.89 -31.39 -16.12
N PRO A 689 -25.83 -31.50 -16.96
CA PRO A 689 -25.75 -31.06 -18.36
C PRO A 689 -26.09 -32.14 -19.42
N VAL A 690 -26.59 -33.31 -19.00
CA VAL A 690 -26.64 -34.53 -19.84
C VAL A 690 -27.95 -34.73 -20.59
N ALA A 691 -29.08 -34.26 -20.06
CA ALA A 691 -30.42 -34.49 -20.64
C ALA A 691 -30.58 -34.05 -22.10
N THR A 692 -31.14 -34.93 -22.93
CA THR A 692 -31.45 -34.65 -24.34
C THR A 692 -32.68 -33.75 -24.51
N PRO A 693 -32.92 -33.17 -25.70
CA PRO A 693 -34.20 -32.53 -26.03
C PRO A 693 -35.41 -33.47 -25.82
N GLU A 694 -35.26 -34.75 -26.14
CA GLU A 694 -36.27 -35.80 -26.00
C GLU A 694 -36.54 -36.12 -24.53
N ASP A 695 -35.52 -36.16 -23.67
CA ASP A 695 -35.70 -36.28 -22.22
C ASP A 695 -36.49 -35.10 -21.65
N LYS A 696 -36.19 -33.89 -22.13
CA LYS A 696 -36.93 -32.68 -21.73
C LYS A 696 -38.35 -32.68 -22.27
N ARG A 697 -38.60 -33.25 -23.45
CA ARG A 697 -39.95 -33.45 -24.00
C ARG A 697 -40.73 -34.44 -23.13
N TYR A 698 -40.11 -35.57 -22.78
CA TYR A 698 -40.66 -36.57 -21.86
C TYR A 698 -41.11 -35.96 -20.53
N LEU A 699 -40.27 -35.13 -19.89
CA LEU A 699 -40.65 -34.49 -18.62
C LEU A 699 -41.92 -33.62 -18.70
N ARG A 700 -42.26 -33.11 -19.89
CA ARG A 700 -43.43 -32.28 -20.17
C ARG A 700 -44.59 -33.04 -20.83
N ASP A 701 -44.37 -34.29 -21.22
CA ASP A 701 -45.33 -35.13 -21.92
C ASP A 701 -46.08 -36.00 -20.92
N ALA A 702 -47.27 -35.54 -20.52
CA ALA A 702 -48.08 -36.24 -19.52
C ALA A 702 -48.53 -37.64 -19.98
N GLU A 703 -48.74 -37.83 -21.28
CA GLU A 703 -49.18 -39.12 -21.83
C GLU A 703 -48.05 -40.14 -21.77
N PHE A 704 -46.87 -39.79 -22.28
CA PHE A 704 -45.73 -40.70 -22.24
C PHE A 704 -45.31 -40.99 -20.79
N ARG A 705 -45.33 -39.99 -19.90
CA ARG A 705 -45.10 -40.21 -18.46
C ARG A 705 -46.11 -41.16 -17.84
N SER A 706 -47.38 -41.06 -18.21
CA SER A 706 -48.40 -42.01 -17.74
C SER A 706 -48.10 -43.43 -18.22
N ARG A 707 -47.59 -43.61 -19.45
CA ARG A 707 -47.19 -44.91 -20.00
C ARG A 707 -45.94 -45.47 -19.31
N VAL A 708 -45.00 -44.61 -18.90
CA VAL A 708 -43.80 -45.01 -18.14
C VAL A 708 -44.16 -45.39 -16.71
N GLU A 709 -45.09 -44.68 -16.07
CA GLU A 709 -45.60 -44.99 -14.72
C GLU A 709 -46.48 -46.25 -14.70
N ASN A 710 -47.15 -46.56 -15.82
CA ASN A 710 -48.09 -47.67 -15.95
C ASN A 710 -47.74 -48.55 -17.16
N SER A 711 -46.49 -49.00 -17.23
CA SER A 711 -46.01 -49.83 -18.35
C SER A 711 -46.71 -51.19 -18.39
N LEU A 712 -46.83 -51.75 -19.59
CA LEU A 712 -47.32 -53.11 -19.78
C LEU A 712 -46.33 -54.11 -19.18
N ALA A 713 -46.81 -55.18 -18.56
CA ALA A 713 -45.95 -56.31 -18.20
C ALA A 713 -45.61 -57.12 -19.45
N ILE A 714 -44.33 -57.48 -19.64
CA ILE A 714 -43.91 -58.21 -20.85
C ILE A 714 -44.68 -59.52 -21.07
N ALA A 715 -45.14 -60.16 -19.99
CA ALA A 715 -45.96 -61.36 -20.04
C ALA A 715 -47.30 -61.14 -20.77
N ASP A 716 -47.89 -59.95 -20.63
CA ASP A 716 -49.19 -59.58 -21.16
C ASP A 716 -49.12 -59.01 -22.58
N VAL A 717 -47.92 -58.75 -23.09
CA VAL A 717 -47.71 -58.20 -24.43
C VAL A 717 -47.81 -59.30 -25.49
N ASP A 718 -48.57 -59.10 -26.56
CA ASP A 718 -48.48 -59.95 -27.76
C ASP A 718 -47.33 -59.46 -28.65
N GLY A 719 -46.20 -60.19 -28.64
CA GLY A 719 -45.01 -59.83 -29.42
C GLY A 719 -45.27 -59.79 -30.92
N SER A 720 -46.27 -60.54 -31.42
CA SER A 720 -46.61 -60.57 -32.85
C SER A 720 -47.40 -59.35 -33.34
N ALA A 721 -47.86 -58.48 -32.44
CA ALA A 721 -48.66 -57.31 -32.77
C ALA A 721 -47.84 -56.05 -33.11
N TYR A 722 -46.51 -56.17 -33.18
CA TYR A 722 -45.59 -55.03 -33.36
C TYR A 722 -44.69 -55.23 -34.57
N ASP A 723 -44.54 -54.19 -35.37
CA ASP A 723 -43.63 -54.13 -36.52
C ASP A 723 -42.18 -53.87 -36.05
N ILE A 724 -42.01 -53.18 -34.92
CA ILE A 724 -40.73 -52.86 -34.30
C ILE A 724 -40.75 -53.25 -32.81
N VAL A 725 -39.72 -53.95 -32.36
CA VAL A 725 -39.45 -54.20 -30.93
C VAL A 725 -38.08 -53.64 -30.57
N PHE A 726 -38.08 -52.58 -29.76
CA PHE A 726 -36.89 -51.87 -29.31
C PHE A 726 -36.61 -52.13 -27.83
N LEU A 727 -35.39 -52.58 -27.52
CA LEU A 727 -34.93 -52.87 -26.17
C LEU A 727 -34.09 -51.68 -25.66
N ALA A 728 -34.66 -50.91 -24.73
CA ALA A 728 -33.98 -49.79 -24.07
C ALA A 728 -33.10 -50.31 -22.92
N GLY A 729 -31.85 -49.86 -22.90
CA GLY A 729 -30.87 -50.27 -21.88
C GLY A 729 -30.92 -49.39 -20.63
N GLY A 730 -29.76 -48.99 -20.14
CA GLY A 730 -29.56 -48.52 -18.77
C GLY A 730 -29.14 -49.64 -17.83
N TRP A 731 -28.73 -49.27 -16.63
CA TRP A 731 -28.11 -50.19 -15.69
C TRP A 731 -29.07 -51.24 -15.15
N GLY A 732 -30.36 -50.92 -14.99
CA GLY A 732 -31.35 -51.90 -14.55
C GLY A 732 -31.50 -53.06 -15.54
N ALA A 733 -31.32 -52.80 -16.85
CA ALA A 733 -31.44 -53.82 -17.87
C ALA A 733 -30.39 -54.94 -17.76
N ALA A 734 -29.24 -54.69 -17.12
CA ALA A 734 -28.27 -55.73 -16.86
C ALA A 734 -28.81 -56.82 -15.91
N TYR A 735 -29.80 -56.49 -15.07
CA TYR A 735 -30.32 -57.39 -14.04
C TYR A 735 -31.44 -58.29 -14.52
N ASP A 736 -32.30 -57.81 -15.43
CA ASP A 736 -33.55 -58.50 -15.74
C ASP A 736 -33.78 -58.80 -17.23
N LEU A 737 -33.27 -57.99 -18.18
CA LEU A 737 -33.53 -58.22 -19.60
C LEU A 737 -32.89 -59.52 -20.11
N GLY A 738 -31.61 -59.76 -19.82
CA GLY A 738 -30.89 -60.95 -20.32
C GLY A 738 -31.30 -62.29 -19.68
N GLN A 739 -31.99 -62.23 -18.54
CA GLN A 739 -32.43 -63.40 -17.79
C GLN A 739 -33.91 -63.72 -18.00
N SER A 740 -34.67 -62.82 -18.63
CA SER A 740 -36.10 -62.99 -18.84
C SER A 740 -36.40 -63.93 -20.01
N GLU A 741 -36.76 -65.17 -19.69
CA GLU A 741 -37.25 -66.15 -20.67
C GLU A 741 -38.51 -65.64 -21.39
N GLU A 742 -39.38 -64.93 -20.67
CA GLU A 742 -40.61 -64.39 -21.23
C GLU A 742 -40.32 -63.30 -22.27
N LEU A 743 -39.37 -62.41 -22.00
CA LEU A 743 -38.90 -61.45 -23.00
C LEU A 743 -38.31 -62.16 -24.22
N GLY A 744 -37.46 -63.18 -24.00
CA GLY A 744 -36.89 -64.00 -25.08
C GLY A 744 -37.97 -64.62 -25.97
N ARG A 745 -39.04 -65.15 -25.37
CA ARG A 745 -40.19 -65.72 -26.09
C ARG A 745 -40.92 -64.67 -26.93
N LYS A 746 -41.25 -63.51 -26.36
CA LYS A 746 -41.95 -62.43 -27.10
C LYS A 746 -41.11 -61.87 -28.24
N VAL A 747 -39.80 -61.73 -28.03
CA VAL A 747 -38.86 -61.32 -29.08
C VAL A 747 -38.79 -62.37 -30.20
N SER A 748 -38.78 -63.66 -29.85
CA SER A 748 -38.79 -64.76 -30.82
C SER A 748 -40.08 -64.76 -31.66
N GLU A 749 -41.23 -64.51 -31.02
CA GLU A 749 -42.54 -64.40 -31.68
C GLU A 749 -42.59 -63.22 -32.65
N ALA A 750 -42.15 -62.04 -32.22
CA ALA A 750 -42.02 -60.86 -33.06
C ALA A 750 -41.09 -61.15 -34.25
N TYR A 751 -39.91 -61.71 -33.98
CA TYR A 751 -38.94 -62.00 -35.03
C TYR A 751 -39.44 -63.05 -36.04
N ALA A 752 -40.22 -64.04 -35.62
CA ALA A 752 -40.85 -65.02 -36.51
C ALA A 752 -41.92 -64.40 -37.42
N ARG A 753 -42.48 -63.26 -37.04
CA ARG A 753 -43.49 -62.49 -37.78
C ARG A 753 -42.91 -61.34 -38.61
N GLU A 754 -41.61 -61.40 -38.87
CA GLU A 754 -40.90 -60.41 -39.69
C GLU A 754 -40.74 -59.03 -39.05
N SER A 755 -40.98 -58.87 -37.76
CA SER A 755 -40.71 -57.62 -37.03
C SER A 755 -39.21 -57.27 -37.01
N VAL A 756 -38.90 -55.98 -36.98
CA VAL A 756 -37.54 -55.50 -36.75
C VAL A 756 -37.27 -55.46 -35.26
N VAL A 757 -36.20 -56.12 -34.82
CA VAL A 757 -35.84 -56.24 -33.40
C VAL A 757 -34.49 -55.58 -33.18
N GLY A 758 -34.36 -54.87 -32.06
CA GLY A 758 -33.17 -54.07 -31.83
C GLY A 758 -33.09 -53.49 -30.44
N GLY A 759 -32.01 -52.77 -30.16
CA GLY A 759 -31.83 -52.11 -28.87
C GLY A 759 -30.49 -51.43 -28.74
N VAL A 760 -30.31 -50.68 -27.66
CA VAL A 760 -29.06 -49.94 -27.40
C VAL A 760 -28.49 -50.23 -26.01
N CYS A 761 -27.18 -50.02 -25.85
CA CYS A 761 -26.49 -50.13 -24.56
C CYS A 761 -26.64 -51.52 -23.93
N HIS A 762 -27.30 -51.66 -22.77
CA HIS A 762 -27.60 -52.95 -22.14
C HIS A 762 -28.85 -53.63 -22.70
N GLY A 763 -29.69 -52.92 -23.47
CA GLY A 763 -30.93 -53.44 -24.05
C GLY A 763 -30.75 -54.73 -24.88
N PRO A 764 -29.71 -54.86 -25.72
CA PRO A 764 -29.42 -56.08 -26.48
C PRO A 764 -29.23 -57.35 -25.63
N LEU A 765 -29.04 -57.26 -24.30
CA LEU A 765 -29.09 -58.44 -23.42
C LEU A 765 -30.43 -59.18 -23.54
N GLY A 766 -31.54 -58.48 -23.79
CA GLY A 766 -32.86 -59.09 -23.97
C GLY A 766 -32.97 -60.02 -25.19
N LEU A 767 -31.94 -60.08 -26.04
CA LEU A 767 -31.86 -61.00 -27.18
C LEU A 767 -31.28 -62.38 -26.81
N LEU A 768 -30.67 -62.52 -25.62
CA LEU A 768 -29.92 -63.74 -25.24
C LEU A 768 -30.81 -64.99 -25.15
N GLN A 769 -32.06 -64.84 -24.70
CA GLN A 769 -33.03 -65.92 -24.61
C GLN A 769 -33.90 -66.06 -25.88
N ALA A 770 -33.70 -65.21 -26.89
CA ALA A 770 -34.48 -65.25 -28.11
C ALA A 770 -33.93 -66.28 -29.11
N VAL A 771 -34.82 -66.95 -29.83
CA VAL A 771 -34.48 -67.97 -30.83
C VAL A 771 -35.13 -67.67 -32.18
N THR A 772 -34.50 -68.17 -33.24
CA THR A 772 -35.05 -68.18 -34.60
C THR A 772 -36.19 -69.20 -34.71
N PRO A 773 -37.02 -69.15 -35.78
CA PRO A 773 -38.02 -70.20 -36.04
C PRO A 773 -37.44 -71.63 -36.14
N ALA A 774 -36.14 -71.76 -36.40
CA ALA A 774 -35.42 -73.03 -36.43
C ALA A 774 -34.97 -73.51 -35.02
N GLY A 775 -35.16 -72.70 -33.98
CA GLY A 775 -34.78 -72.99 -32.60
C GLY A 775 -33.35 -72.59 -32.24
N ASP A 776 -32.56 -72.06 -33.18
CA ASP A 776 -31.21 -71.53 -32.90
C ASP A 776 -31.28 -70.18 -32.18
N PRO A 777 -30.38 -69.86 -31.23
CA PRO A 777 -30.27 -68.53 -30.62
C PRO A 777 -30.18 -67.43 -31.67
N LEU A 778 -30.99 -66.40 -31.49
CA LEU A 778 -31.24 -65.35 -32.48
C LEU A 778 -29.97 -64.60 -32.90
N VAL A 779 -29.03 -64.42 -31.97
CA VAL A 779 -27.79 -63.66 -32.18
C VAL A 779 -26.63 -64.50 -32.73
N ARG A 780 -26.74 -65.83 -32.80
CA ARG A 780 -25.64 -66.71 -33.20
C ARG A 780 -25.22 -66.43 -34.66
N GLY A 781 -23.95 -66.09 -34.85
CA GLY A 781 -23.37 -65.74 -36.16
C GLY A 781 -23.85 -64.41 -36.73
N ARG A 782 -24.62 -63.61 -35.97
CA ARG A 782 -25.14 -62.31 -36.40
C ARG A 782 -24.28 -61.18 -35.85
N ARG A 783 -24.17 -60.10 -36.62
CA ARG A 783 -23.46 -58.88 -36.19
C ARG A 783 -24.35 -58.09 -35.23
N VAL A 784 -23.80 -57.73 -34.08
CA VAL A 784 -24.50 -56.94 -33.06
C VAL A 784 -23.56 -55.92 -32.42
N SER A 785 -24.12 -54.86 -31.85
CA SER A 785 -23.43 -53.93 -30.96
C SER A 785 -24.23 -53.76 -29.67
N ALA A 786 -23.52 -53.48 -28.59
CA ALA A 786 -24.08 -53.15 -27.28
C ALA A 786 -22.99 -52.40 -26.51
N VAL A 787 -23.24 -52.00 -25.27
CA VAL A 787 -22.18 -51.30 -24.49
C VAL A 787 -20.99 -52.22 -24.31
N SER A 788 -19.79 -51.71 -24.60
CA SER A 788 -18.55 -52.49 -24.53
C SER A 788 -18.01 -52.58 -23.11
N ASP A 789 -17.19 -53.59 -22.82
CA ASP A 789 -16.55 -53.72 -21.51
C ASP A 789 -15.68 -52.50 -21.18
N LYS A 790 -15.00 -51.95 -22.20
CA LYS A 790 -14.19 -50.73 -22.04
C LYS A 790 -15.02 -49.52 -21.63
N GLN A 791 -16.25 -49.39 -22.13
CA GLN A 791 -17.17 -48.31 -21.69
C GLN A 791 -17.60 -48.48 -20.25
N ILE A 792 -17.87 -49.72 -19.82
CA ILE A 792 -18.25 -50.04 -18.44
C ILE A 792 -17.08 -49.72 -17.49
N GLU A 793 -15.86 -50.10 -17.86
CA GLU A 793 -14.65 -49.82 -17.09
C GLU A 793 -14.34 -48.32 -16.98
N GLU A 794 -14.42 -47.56 -18.07
CA GLU A 794 -14.15 -46.11 -18.08
C GLU A 794 -15.16 -45.29 -17.29
N LEU A 795 -16.40 -45.76 -17.21
CA LEU A 795 -17.45 -45.15 -16.39
C LEU A 795 -17.30 -45.50 -14.90
N GLY A 796 -16.30 -46.29 -14.53
CA GLY A 796 -15.98 -46.64 -13.14
C GLY A 796 -16.97 -47.61 -12.50
N ILE A 797 -17.67 -48.42 -13.30
CA ILE A 797 -18.60 -49.44 -12.79
C ILE A 797 -17.81 -50.62 -12.29
N THR A 798 -17.88 -50.87 -10.98
CA THR A 798 -17.13 -51.95 -10.32
C THR A 798 -17.87 -53.29 -10.31
N PHE A 799 -19.15 -53.33 -10.70
CA PHE A 799 -19.95 -54.56 -10.80
C PHE A 799 -21.17 -54.36 -11.73
N THR A 800 -21.34 -55.25 -12.71
CA THR A 800 -22.58 -55.45 -13.48
C THR A 800 -22.89 -56.95 -13.54
N PRO A 801 -24.15 -57.38 -13.28
CA PRO A 801 -24.50 -58.81 -13.23
C PRO A 801 -24.41 -59.49 -14.60
N MET A 802 -24.60 -58.73 -15.69
CA MET A 802 -24.39 -59.17 -17.07
C MET A 802 -23.60 -58.10 -17.84
N HIS A 803 -22.65 -58.55 -18.65
CA HIS A 803 -21.78 -57.75 -19.49
C HIS A 803 -22.19 -57.95 -20.95
N PRO A 804 -22.86 -56.97 -21.60
CA PRO A 804 -23.40 -57.16 -22.95
C PRO A 804 -22.39 -57.65 -23.98
N GLU A 805 -21.16 -57.12 -23.97
CA GLU A 805 -20.10 -57.62 -24.86
C GLU A 805 -19.74 -59.08 -24.59
N ARG A 806 -19.52 -59.46 -23.33
CA ARG A 806 -19.12 -60.83 -22.96
C ARG A 806 -20.24 -61.83 -23.23
N ASP A 807 -21.45 -61.49 -22.82
CA ASP A 807 -22.60 -62.40 -22.86
C ASP A 807 -23.10 -62.60 -24.29
N LEU A 808 -23.14 -61.54 -25.11
CA LEU A 808 -23.50 -61.68 -26.53
C LEU A 808 -22.44 -62.47 -27.32
N ARG A 809 -21.15 -62.26 -27.04
CA ARG A 809 -20.08 -63.09 -27.63
C ARG A 809 -20.22 -64.55 -27.19
N ALA A 810 -20.54 -64.82 -25.93
CA ALA A 810 -20.76 -66.17 -25.41
C ALA A 810 -21.97 -66.85 -26.08
N ALA A 811 -23.00 -66.11 -26.44
CA ALA A 811 -24.15 -66.58 -27.24
C ALA A 811 -23.81 -66.82 -28.73
N GLY A 812 -22.59 -66.46 -29.16
CA GLY A 812 -22.08 -66.68 -30.51
C GLY A 812 -22.28 -65.49 -31.46
N ALA A 813 -22.54 -64.29 -30.95
CA ALA A 813 -22.69 -63.09 -31.77
C ALA A 813 -21.35 -62.52 -32.26
N LEU A 814 -21.34 -61.93 -33.44
CA LEU A 814 -20.22 -61.17 -33.99
C LEU A 814 -20.29 -59.73 -33.46
N PHE A 815 -19.72 -59.50 -32.29
CA PHE A 815 -19.82 -58.21 -31.60
C PHE A 815 -18.91 -57.13 -32.23
N GLU A 816 -19.51 -56.00 -32.61
CA GLU A 816 -18.83 -54.80 -33.10
C GLU A 816 -18.98 -53.63 -32.12
N SER A 817 -17.90 -52.89 -31.91
CA SER A 817 -17.90 -51.63 -31.15
C SER A 817 -16.85 -50.67 -31.71
N GLU A 818 -17.04 -49.39 -31.43
CA GLU A 818 -16.06 -48.34 -31.70
C GLU A 818 -15.49 -47.78 -30.40
N THR A 819 -14.28 -47.22 -30.46
CA THR A 819 -13.58 -46.62 -29.31
C THR A 819 -13.16 -45.19 -29.63
N ARG A 820 -13.05 -44.33 -28.62
CA ARG A 820 -12.58 -42.93 -28.69
C ARG A 820 -11.64 -42.60 -27.52
N PHE A 821 -11.27 -41.33 -27.37
CA PHE A 821 -10.45 -40.86 -26.23
C PHE A 821 -11.19 -40.98 -24.87
N ARG A 822 -12.53 -40.96 -24.93
CA ARG A 822 -13.47 -41.38 -23.88
C ARG A 822 -14.52 -42.22 -24.56
N ASP A 823 -14.58 -43.49 -24.23
CA ASP A 823 -15.40 -44.47 -24.95
C ASP A 823 -16.89 -44.28 -24.72
N MET A 824 -17.30 -43.62 -23.63
CA MET A 824 -18.70 -43.20 -23.46
C MET A 824 -19.19 -42.24 -24.57
N LEU A 825 -18.28 -41.67 -25.37
CA LEU A 825 -18.57 -40.80 -26.52
C LEU A 825 -18.46 -41.54 -27.87
N ALA A 826 -18.01 -42.80 -27.87
CA ALA A 826 -18.06 -43.65 -29.05
C ALA A 826 -19.50 -44.12 -29.28
N SER A 827 -19.85 -44.41 -30.53
CA SER A 827 -21.17 -44.90 -30.92
C SER A 827 -20.99 -45.80 -32.13
N ARG A 828 -21.68 -46.93 -32.14
CA ARG A 828 -21.69 -47.86 -33.28
C ARG A 828 -23.10 -48.39 -33.43
N VAL A 829 -23.65 -48.32 -34.64
CA VAL A 829 -24.91 -48.97 -35.00
C VAL A 829 -24.61 -50.10 -35.97
N VAL A 830 -25.15 -51.28 -35.69
CA VAL A 830 -24.99 -52.48 -36.50
C VAL A 830 -26.34 -52.90 -37.02
N VAL A 831 -26.44 -53.03 -38.34
CA VAL A 831 -27.61 -53.55 -39.05
C VAL A 831 -27.25 -54.91 -39.64
N ASP A 832 -27.92 -55.95 -39.20
CA ASP A 832 -27.82 -57.31 -39.72
C ASP A 832 -29.24 -57.84 -39.99
N GLY A 833 -29.71 -57.70 -41.23
CA GLY A 833 -31.08 -58.03 -41.61
C GLY A 833 -32.10 -57.25 -40.78
N ARG A 834 -33.00 -57.97 -40.09
CA ARG A 834 -34.00 -57.40 -39.17
C ARG A 834 -33.50 -57.18 -37.74
N LEU A 835 -32.20 -57.36 -37.50
CA LEU A 835 -31.56 -57.11 -36.21
C LEU A 835 -30.77 -55.80 -36.27
N VAL A 836 -31.15 -54.82 -35.46
CA VAL A 836 -30.54 -53.48 -35.47
C VAL A 836 -30.15 -53.08 -34.05
N THR A 837 -28.85 -52.98 -33.78
CA THR A 837 -28.37 -52.77 -32.40
C THR A 837 -27.34 -51.66 -32.32
N GLY A 838 -27.35 -50.92 -31.21
CA GLY A 838 -26.49 -49.77 -30.99
C GLY A 838 -25.65 -49.88 -29.72
N GLN A 839 -24.45 -49.34 -29.78
CA GLN A 839 -23.44 -49.48 -28.73
C GLN A 839 -23.87 -48.81 -27.42
N ASN A 840 -24.44 -47.61 -27.44
CA ASN A 840 -24.83 -46.91 -26.21
C ASN A 840 -25.93 -45.88 -26.46
N GLN A 841 -26.23 -45.03 -25.48
CA GLN A 841 -27.23 -43.99 -25.58
C GLN A 841 -27.03 -43.01 -26.75
N ASN A 842 -25.79 -42.79 -27.20
CA ASN A 842 -25.51 -41.93 -28.35
C ASN A 842 -25.99 -42.57 -29.67
N SER A 843 -26.11 -43.89 -29.69
CA SER A 843 -26.59 -44.67 -30.83
C SER A 843 -28.12 -44.71 -30.94
N GLY A 844 -28.86 -44.19 -29.96
CA GLY A 844 -30.32 -44.33 -29.84
C GLY A 844 -31.10 -43.84 -31.07
N ALA A 845 -30.84 -42.60 -31.51
CA ALA A 845 -31.53 -42.00 -32.65
C ALA A 845 -31.23 -42.73 -33.96
N GLU A 846 -29.95 -43.03 -34.22
CA GLU A 846 -29.56 -43.78 -35.41
C GLU A 846 -30.14 -45.19 -35.41
N THR A 847 -30.10 -45.89 -34.27
CA THR A 847 -30.67 -47.25 -34.15
C THR A 847 -32.16 -47.24 -34.47
N ALA A 848 -32.93 -46.32 -33.88
CA ALA A 848 -34.36 -46.17 -34.17
C ALA A 848 -34.63 -45.86 -35.65
N HIS A 849 -33.84 -44.95 -36.24
CA HIS A 849 -33.93 -44.65 -37.68
C HIS A 849 -33.65 -45.87 -38.56
N ARG A 850 -32.54 -46.58 -38.31
CA ARG A 850 -32.19 -47.79 -39.08
C ARG A 850 -33.25 -48.88 -38.95
N MET A 851 -33.91 -48.99 -37.80
CA MET A 851 -35.03 -49.92 -37.63
C MET A 851 -36.21 -49.56 -38.53
N MET A 852 -36.56 -48.28 -38.62
CA MET A 852 -37.61 -47.78 -39.53
C MET A 852 -37.24 -47.98 -41.01
N GLU A 853 -35.97 -47.74 -41.39
CA GLU A 853 -35.49 -47.99 -42.76
C GLU A 853 -35.62 -49.49 -43.15
N VAL A 854 -35.25 -50.38 -42.24
CA VAL A 854 -35.34 -51.83 -42.45
C VAL A 854 -36.80 -52.28 -42.58
N LEU A 855 -37.71 -51.71 -41.78
CA LEU A 855 -39.15 -51.99 -41.88
C LEU A 855 -39.72 -51.62 -43.26
N LEU A 856 -39.25 -50.51 -43.84
CA LEU A 856 -39.66 -50.05 -45.18
C LEU A 856 -39.04 -50.84 -46.34
N GLY A 857 -38.19 -51.84 -46.06
CA GLY A 857 -37.49 -52.61 -47.10
C GLY A 857 -36.43 -51.82 -47.87
N SER A 858 -36.00 -50.66 -47.34
CA SER A 858 -34.95 -49.85 -47.93
C SER A 858 -33.57 -50.44 -47.58
N ARG A 859 -32.72 -50.74 -48.58
CA ARG A 859 -31.34 -51.15 -48.28
C ARG A 859 -30.59 -49.96 -47.65
N PRO A 860 -29.87 -50.14 -46.53
CA PRO A 860 -29.10 -49.06 -45.92
C PRO A 860 -28.04 -48.56 -46.91
N ALA A 861 -28.05 -47.26 -47.20
CA ALA A 861 -26.99 -46.62 -47.97
C ALA A 861 -25.72 -46.53 -47.09
N TYR A 862 -24.81 -47.48 -47.21
CA TYR A 862 -23.48 -47.36 -46.61
C TYR A 862 -22.68 -46.31 -47.39
N ALA A 863 -22.33 -45.21 -46.72
CA ALA A 863 -21.15 -44.44 -47.08
C ALA A 863 -19.97 -45.07 -46.31
N GLU A 864 -19.02 -45.68 -47.03
CA GLU A 864 -17.69 -45.92 -46.46
C GLU A 864 -17.09 -44.55 -46.06
N LYS A 865 -16.85 -44.37 -44.77
CA LYS A 865 -15.82 -43.49 -44.24
C LYS A 865 -15.11 -44.17 -43.10
#